data_AF-A0A254QQW0-F1
#
_entry.id   AF-A0A254QQW0-F1
#
_cell.length_a   1.000
_cell.length_b   1.000
_cell.length_c   1.000
_cell.angle_alpha   90.00
_cell.angle_beta   90.00
_cell.angle_gamma   90.00
#
_symmetry.space_group_name_H-M   'P 1'
#
loop_
_entity.id
_entity.type
_entity.pdbx_description
1 polymer ?
#
loop_
_entity_poly.entity_id
_entity_poly.type
_entity_poly.pdbx_seq_one_letter_code
_entity_poly.pdbx_strand_id
1 'polypeptide(L)'
;MAGDLSDRGRWFIDRYILHTTQKAETRARKGREAEAELAKVALILDEYEGTNSPTAPIVAKITDVRRLIGEDNPRDAMRVAKEALQDALALEQEALRRKENREQLVELLDALPPNPQYAIQAELDMLNADRTDLGNLLRPVFPSAADLDRARVLLRNFPGKIQRVQQNADARGVIIRELQSAHAALANDLALVSRRLENLEAKQAPEWLELSVDFTLAETDIPKMKAALDNFDMAEITRLNGQVPTIRTLLDQLKRDIEAVEGPLHLQDVQNLNISDAQKEAVASLGSKNFDAFSDAMDAIADLDQRYAGDCSAAELLQTIDDLRDARADRDAKRQDAADHPDDATKQADATRAQQLVDAEKVKLEVIEQKRSILQAVLSNTFSADKKPPFPPELLADAFAIIKRNPKVGQAMLDALARGTRYKDIVDTARLACDGVDSGFADRNGNPQLNADAAAWYARKLVQKAGQYPVPQDIIERYTTHPYMVQDIPELNGINNRDELTTKRARYVGKVLLGPDGKLNIDAARVAVYDTLLNFHQVGRQTPVLAEHMLKTLDFLENNPEAQQLLDDVEAPGIGGGRGLVARDTGKQRGELTTEDFRQSILDAMLTPIYQGPVGSCFATAPAIRMRDEDPLGTMKHFRDLAVDGVLRPKTGDPVPAVKNVPGNQNALTRSFEYTVATAAARIDHKGKHRQLENSADEIAKLLGEKVKSGKKRDAATARLKIAITDAFEFRYDPEVLVGDANDGSSSRGKYVLFNKATGQPVANIDDYRAVVKDIVHKTIKSGDTSFFTSRGDVAKLVDDPRFAGAIKINGAEPWDLPSGGDGTSATEVLDEPVEMTYVLRQAEINATPPFERPAKLMEKFIESFVPSTDPADPSEKVAISTRGRHLFNALPGHPSTAPLREGGPANLAANLQRELLDPAQALAAAPMSAAALAAPFEEIVAGLLRNSKSDAERLALRNTLENEMPAADMTPRQFEQYVQTKVSAALAMRVQEELDQWKAPLNPQPTPAEEQEKRAKIQASVEEEKRRRLDSAILNAVETPQFVIADTNWNGGDVVRYLVIIGDPVNGTAKLCEKWMPSGRLENFSEANDWMTDEWYKVDKRNP
;
A
#
# COMPACT_ATOMS: atom_id res chain seq x y z
N MET A 1 -3.09 45.92 133.06
CA MET A 1 -3.02 47.27 132.47
C MET A 1 -2.74 47.11 130.99
N ALA A 2 -3.17 48.07 130.17
CA ALA A 2 -2.70 48.23 128.80
C ALA A 2 -1.19 47.91 128.67
N GLY A 3 -0.80 47.25 127.57
CA GLY A 3 0.61 47.05 127.25
C GLY A 3 0.84 45.93 126.24
N ASP A 4 1.22 46.33 125.03
CA ASP A 4 2.00 45.59 124.03
C ASP A 4 1.56 44.18 123.60
N LEU A 5 0.62 44.14 122.66
CA LEU A 5 0.59 43.07 121.67
C LEU A 5 1.77 43.28 120.70
N SER A 6 2.86 42.56 120.99
CA SER A 6 4.07 42.52 120.17
C SER A 6 3.76 42.40 118.67
N ASP A 7 4.60 43.01 117.82
CA ASP A 7 4.49 42.97 116.35
C ASP A 7 4.30 41.55 115.77
N ARG A 8 4.69 40.51 116.50
CA ARG A 8 4.44 39.10 116.16
C ARG A 8 2.96 38.71 116.12
N GLY A 9 2.12 39.28 116.98
CA GLY A 9 0.69 38.95 117.07
C GLY A 9 -0.09 39.45 115.85
N ARG A 10 0.21 40.67 115.39
CA ARG A 10 -0.39 41.23 114.16
C ARG A 10 0.05 40.49 112.91
N TRP A 11 1.34 40.13 112.82
CA TRP A 11 1.85 39.33 111.70
C TRP A 11 1.16 37.96 111.57
N PHE A 12 0.86 37.30 112.70
CA PHE A 12 0.23 35.97 112.66
C PHE A 12 -1.22 36.02 112.16
N ILE A 13 -1.98 37.04 112.57
CA ILE A 13 -3.39 37.18 112.17
C ILE A 13 -3.49 37.51 110.68
N ASP A 14 -2.68 38.44 110.17
CA ASP A 14 -2.69 38.80 108.74
C ASP A 14 -2.27 37.61 107.86
N ARG A 15 -1.29 36.82 108.33
CA ARG A 15 -0.85 35.61 107.60
C ARG A 15 -1.85 34.47 107.69
N TYR A 16 -2.55 34.31 108.81
CA TYR A 16 -3.59 33.30 108.97
C TYR A 16 -4.77 33.59 108.04
N ILE A 17 -5.23 34.84 107.99
CA ILE A 17 -6.30 35.28 107.08
C ILE A 17 -5.88 35.06 105.63
N LEU A 18 -4.69 35.50 105.21
CA LEU A 18 -4.18 35.28 103.85
C LEU A 18 -4.09 33.79 103.50
N HIS A 19 -3.66 32.94 104.44
CA HIS A 19 -3.53 31.50 104.20
C HIS A 19 -4.89 30.79 104.11
N THR A 20 -5.88 31.20 104.90
CA THR A 20 -7.24 30.66 104.79
C THR A 20 -7.93 31.08 103.49
N THR A 21 -7.75 32.32 103.04
CA THR A 21 -8.33 32.79 101.77
C THR A 21 -7.71 32.10 100.57
N GLN A 22 -6.38 31.92 100.55
CA GLN A 22 -5.69 31.15 99.50
C GLN A 22 -6.09 29.68 99.47
N LYS A 23 -6.34 29.04 100.63
CA LYS A 23 -6.83 27.66 100.68
C LYS A 23 -8.27 27.53 100.15
N ALA A 24 -9.13 28.51 100.41
CA ALA A 24 -10.49 28.52 99.87
C ALA A 24 -10.48 28.71 98.34
N GLU A 25 -9.67 29.62 97.81
CA GLU A 25 -9.53 29.83 96.36
C GLU A 25 -8.93 28.62 95.64
N THR A 26 -7.95 27.94 96.26
CA THR A 26 -7.35 26.72 95.68
C THR A 26 -8.36 25.56 95.63
N ARG A 27 -9.23 25.42 96.65
CA ARG A 27 -10.31 24.42 96.63
C ARG A 27 -11.36 24.76 95.56
N ALA A 28 -11.75 26.03 95.43
CA ALA A 28 -12.69 26.46 94.40
C ALA A 28 -12.13 26.28 92.98
N ARG A 29 -10.83 26.53 92.76
CA ARG A 29 -10.18 26.28 91.45
C ARG A 29 -10.18 24.80 91.08
N LYS A 30 -9.84 23.92 92.03
CA LYS A 30 -9.86 22.47 91.82
C LYS A 30 -11.26 21.91 91.59
N GLY A 31 -12.28 22.48 92.23
CA GLY A 31 -13.69 22.16 91.95
C GLY A 31 -14.08 22.50 90.51
N ARG A 32 -13.71 23.69 90.03
CA ARG A 32 -13.97 24.10 88.64
C ARG A 32 -13.20 23.30 87.59
N GLU A 33 -11.95 22.90 87.89
CA GLU A 33 -11.16 22.00 87.02
C GLU A 33 -11.83 20.61 86.92
N ALA A 34 -12.40 20.09 88.01
CA ALA A 34 -13.13 18.82 88.00
C ALA A 34 -14.46 18.91 87.24
N GLU A 35 -15.22 20.00 87.41
CA GLU A 35 -16.45 20.27 86.63
C GLU A 35 -16.18 20.40 85.12
N ALA A 36 -15.07 21.04 84.74
CA ALA A 36 -14.69 21.18 83.33
C ALA A 36 -14.30 19.84 82.70
N GLU A 37 -13.62 18.95 83.42
CA GLU A 37 -13.33 17.60 82.96
C GLU A 37 -14.59 16.72 82.90
N LEU A 38 -15.52 16.85 83.86
CA LEU A 38 -16.82 16.19 83.82
C LEU A 38 -17.65 16.62 82.60
N ALA A 39 -17.60 17.91 82.23
CA ALA A 39 -18.27 18.41 81.04
C ALA A 39 -17.68 17.83 79.73
N LYS A 40 -16.36 17.61 79.68
CA LYS A 40 -15.71 16.95 78.52
C LYS A 40 -16.09 15.48 78.41
N VAL A 41 -16.15 14.76 79.53
CA VAL A 41 -16.59 13.35 79.55
C VAL A 41 -18.07 13.25 79.14
N ALA A 42 -18.94 14.15 79.63
CA ALA A 42 -20.34 14.19 79.21
C ALA A 42 -20.51 14.45 77.70
N LEU A 43 -19.69 15.33 77.12
CA LEU A 43 -19.66 15.59 75.67
C LEU A 43 -19.27 14.35 74.85
N ILE A 44 -18.27 13.59 75.31
CA ILE A 44 -17.87 12.32 74.68
C ILE A 44 -19.02 11.30 74.81
N LEU A 45 -19.75 11.28 75.93
CA LEU A 45 -20.87 10.35 76.13
C LEU A 45 -22.07 10.66 75.22
N ASP A 46 -22.40 11.94 75.01
CA ASP A 46 -23.46 12.36 74.10
C ASP A 46 -23.14 12.03 72.63
N GLU A 47 -21.86 12.04 72.24
CA GLU A 47 -21.41 11.60 70.91
C GLU A 47 -21.60 10.09 70.69
N TYR A 48 -21.57 9.30 71.77
CA TYR A 48 -21.66 7.84 71.71
C TYR A 48 -23.09 7.28 71.75
N GLU A 49 -24.04 7.97 72.40
CA GLU A 49 -25.44 7.52 72.50
C GLU A 49 -26.17 7.41 71.14
N GLY A 50 -25.56 7.86 70.04
CA GLY A 50 -26.08 7.75 68.67
C GLY A 50 -25.56 6.59 67.82
N THR A 51 -24.56 5.80 68.27
CA THR A 51 -23.98 4.74 67.45
C THR A 51 -24.52 3.36 67.86
N ASN A 52 -25.09 2.61 66.91
CA ASN A 52 -25.47 1.20 67.08
C ASN A 52 -24.22 0.29 67.17
N SER A 53 -23.34 0.59 68.13
CA SER A 53 -22.11 -0.15 68.41
C SER A 53 -22.40 -1.39 69.28
N PRO A 54 -21.76 -2.55 69.06
CA PRO A 54 -22.03 -3.80 69.79
C PRO A 54 -21.55 -3.79 71.26
N THR A 55 -21.24 -2.63 71.80
CA THR A 55 -20.50 -2.46 73.03
C THR A 55 -21.41 -2.32 74.24
N ALA A 56 -22.34 -3.27 74.40
CA ALA A 56 -23.15 -3.41 75.63
C ALA A 56 -22.32 -3.40 76.93
N PRO A 57 -21.08 -3.94 77.00
CA PRO A 57 -20.22 -3.83 78.18
C PRO A 57 -19.70 -2.40 78.43
N ILE A 58 -19.53 -1.60 77.37
CA ILE A 58 -19.08 -0.21 77.47
C ILE A 58 -20.22 0.65 78.01
N VAL A 59 -21.45 0.48 77.51
CA VAL A 59 -22.64 1.16 78.04
C VAL A 59 -22.87 0.79 79.52
N ALA A 60 -22.68 -0.47 79.90
CA ALA A 60 -22.77 -0.90 81.30
C ALA A 60 -21.69 -0.23 82.19
N LYS A 61 -20.42 -0.23 81.75
CA LYS A 61 -19.32 0.45 82.47
C LYS A 61 -19.52 1.97 82.53
N ILE A 62 -20.05 2.59 81.47
CA ILE A 62 -20.40 4.02 81.40
C ILE A 62 -21.54 4.36 82.38
N THR A 63 -22.53 3.47 82.49
CA THR A 63 -23.62 3.63 83.46
C THR A 63 -23.09 3.55 84.90
N ASP A 64 -22.13 2.66 85.17
CA ASP A 64 -21.42 2.59 86.46
C ASP A 64 -20.60 3.84 86.77
N VAL A 65 -19.96 4.46 85.76
CA VAL A 65 -19.28 5.75 85.91
C VAL A 65 -20.25 6.86 86.31
N ARG A 66 -21.42 6.94 85.66
CA ARG A 66 -22.49 7.91 85.99
C ARG A 66 -22.97 7.73 87.44
N ARG A 67 -23.00 6.50 87.95
CA ARG A 67 -23.35 6.17 89.34
C ARG A 67 -22.28 6.63 90.34
N LEU A 68 -20.99 6.42 90.03
CA LEU A 68 -19.86 6.79 90.89
C LEU A 68 -19.66 8.32 91.02
N ILE A 69 -20.09 9.10 90.03
CA ILE A 69 -20.00 10.58 90.05
C ILE A 69 -20.94 11.21 91.11
N GLY A 70 -21.93 10.46 91.61
CA GLY A 70 -22.83 10.90 92.69
C GLY A 70 -22.29 10.70 94.12
N GLU A 71 -21.09 10.15 94.30
CA GLU A 71 -20.54 9.79 95.62
C GLU A 71 -19.61 10.88 96.20
N ASP A 72 -19.62 11.06 97.54
CA ASP A 72 -19.00 12.16 98.32
C ASP A 72 -17.45 12.33 98.18
N ASN A 73 -16.78 11.55 97.32
CA ASN A 73 -15.34 11.65 97.05
C ASN A 73 -15.01 11.62 95.53
N PRO A 74 -15.08 12.77 94.83
CA PRO A 74 -14.98 12.84 93.37
C PRO A 74 -13.63 12.41 92.78
N ARG A 75 -12.57 12.29 93.60
CA ARG A 75 -11.21 12.01 93.10
C ARG A 75 -10.98 10.52 92.77
N ASP A 76 -11.52 9.62 93.59
CA ASP A 76 -11.42 8.17 93.36
C ASP A 76 -12.39 7.73 92.27
N ALA A 77 -13.60 8.32 92.23
CA ALA A 77 -14.57 8.13 91.15
C ALA A 77 -13.98 8.49 89.78
N MET A 78 -13.24 9.60 89.67
CA MET A 78 -12.54 9.98 88.41
C MET A 78 -11.48 8.96 87.98
N ARG A 79 -10.73 8.36 88.91
CA ARG A 79 -9.68 7.38 88.56
C ARG A 79 -10.31 6.11 87.97
N VAL A 80 -11.32 5.57 88.64
CA VAL A 80 -12.04 4.37 88.19
C VAL A 80 -12.76 4.62 86.86
N ALA A 81 -13.36 5.80 86.69
CA ALA A 81 -13.99 6.19 85.44
C ALA A 81 -12.99 6.29 84.28
N LYS A 82 -11.79 6.84 84.53
CA LYS A 82 -10.73 6.90 83.53
C LYS A 82 -10.25 5.51 83.11
N GLU A 83 -10.04 4.60 84.07
CA GLU A 83 -9.64 3.21 83.77
C GLU A 83 -10.73 2.48 82.97
N ALA A 84 -12.00 2.62 83.35
CA ALA A 84 -13.13 2.03 82.63
C ALA A 84 -13.31 2.57 81.20
N LEU A 85 -13.10 3.89 81.00
CA LEU A 85 -13.12 4.52 79.67
C LEU A 85 -11.93 4.08 78.81
N GLN A 86 -10.75 3.86 79.40
CA GLN A 86 -9.59 3.34 78.68
C GLN A 86 -9.82 1.90 78.20
N ASP A 87 -10.40 1.04 79.04
CA ASP A 87 -10.79 -0.33 78.65
C ASP A 87 -11.86 -0.32 77.54
N ALA A 88 -12.85 0.56 77.67
CA ALA A 88 -13.91 0.73 76.67
C ALA A 88 -13.33 1.17 75.33
N LEU A 89 -12.48 2.19 75.34
CA LEU A 89 -11.80 2.69 74.15
C LEU A 89 -10.94 1.59 73.49
N ALA A 90 -10.25 0.75 74.27
CA ALA A 90 -9.48 -0.37 73.74
C ALA A 90 -10.35 -1.43 73.04
N LEU A 91 -11.51 -1.78 73.62
CA LEU A 91 -12.46 -2.72 73.03
C LEU A 91 -13.07 -2.18 71.73
N GLU A 92 -13.36 -0.89 71.69
CA GLU A 92 -13.87 -0.24 70.49
C GLU A 92 -12.81 -0.10 69.40
N GLN A 93 -11.58 0.28 69.75
CA GLN A 93 -10.46 0.30 68.80
C GLN A 93 -10.25 -1.08 68.16
N GLU A 94 -10.40 -2.16 68.94
CA GLU A 94 -10.35 -3.52 68.43
C GLU A 94 -11.56 -3.86 67.53
N ALA A 95 -12.77 -3.43 67.89
CA ALA A 95 -13.95 -3.61 67.03
C ALA A 95 -13.81 -2.84 65.71
N LEU A 96 -13.32 -1.61 65.75
CA LEU A 96 -13.06 -0.78 64.58
C LEU A 96 -11.99 -1.41 63.69
N ARG A 97 -10.89 -1.91 64.27
CA ARG A 97 -9.85 -2.64 63.55
C ARG A 97 -10.39 -3.91 62.87
N ARG A 98 -11.34 -4.62 63.49
CA ARG A 98 -12.01 -5.78 62.87
C ARG A 98 -12.93 -5.36 61.73
N LYS A 99 -13.63 -4.24 61.86
CA LYS A 99 -14.44 -3.65 60.79
C LYS A 99 -13.56 -3.26 59.60
N GLU A 100 -12.45 -2.55 59.84
CA GLU A 100 -11.48 -2.20 58.80
C GLU A 100 -10.89 -3.44 58.11
N ASN A 101 -10.48 -4.46 58.88
CA ASN A 101 -10.02 -5.73 58.33
C ASN A 101 -11.10 -6.43 57.48
N ARG A 102 -12.37 -6.36 57.91
CA ARG A 102 -13.50 -6.91 57.16
C ARG A 102 -13.70 -6.16 55.85
N GLU A 103 -13.66 -4.83 55.86
CA GLU A 103 -13.80 -4.01 54.65
C GLU A 103 -12.70 -4.32 53.63
N GLN A 104 -11.45 -4.45 54.08
CA GLN A 104 -10.33 -4.88 53.21
C GLN A 104 -10.56 -6.28 52.61
N LEU A 105 -11.08 -7.23 53.40
CA LEU A 105 -11.35 -8.58 52.90
C LEU A 105 -12.56 -8.63 51.96
N VAL A 106 -13.56 -7.77 52.14
CA VAL A 106 -14.69 -7.64 51.21
C VAL A 106 -14.24 -7.05 49.89
N GLU A 107 -13.39 -6.01 49.91
CA GLU A 107 -12.80 -5.46 48.69
C GLU A 107 -11.99 -6.52 47.92
N LEU A 108 -11.23 -7.36 48.62
CA LEU A 108 -10.52 -8.49 48.01
C LEU A 108 -11.46 -9.58 47.47
N LEU A 109 -12.60 -9.83 48.11
CA LEU A 109 -13.63 -10.75 47.64
C LEU A 109 -14.30 -10.25 46.36
N ASP A 110 -14.62 -8.95 46.32
CA ASP A 110 -15.24 -8.30 45.16
C ASP A 110 -14.26 -8.17 43.97
N ALA A 111 -12.96 -8.10 44.26
CA ALA A 111 -11.89 -8.11 43.25
C ALA A 111 -11.53 -9.50 42.70
N LEU A 112 -12.16 -10.59 43.19
CA LEU A 112 -11.89 -11.93 42.66
C LEU A 112 -12.36 -12.03 41.20
N PRO A 113 -11.54 -12.61 40.31
CA PRO A 113 -11.90 -12.73 38.91
C PRO A 113 -13.17 -13.58 38.72
N PRO A 114 -13.94 -13.35 37.63
CA PRO A 114 -15.10 -14.16 37.30
C PRO A 114 -14.72 -15.63 37.08
N ASN A 115 -15.72 -16.52 37.08
CA ASN A 115 -15.47 -17.94 36.86
C ASN A 115 -14.83 -18.18 35.47
N PRO A 116 -13.80 -19.03 35.35
CA PRO A 116 -13.18 -19.37 34.09
C PRO A 116 -14.17 -19.88 33.03
N GLN A 117 -14.07 -19.39 31.80
CA GLN A 117 -14.81 -19.90 30.66
C GLN A 117 -14.38 -21.35 30.38
N TYR A 118 -15.32 -22.29 30.25
CA TYR A 118 -15.10 -23.75 30.07
C TYR A 118 -14.70 -24.55 31.32
N ALA A 119 -14.91 -24.01 32.52
CA ALA A 119 -14.89 -24.80 33.75
C ALA A 119 -16.09 -25.75 33.81
N ILE A 120 -15.89 -26.97 34.33
CA ILE A 120 -16.99 -27.93 34.50
C ILE A 120 -17.80 -27.60 35.75
N GLN A 121 -19.05 -28.08 35.81
CA GLN A 121 -19.97 -27.75 36.91
C GLN A 121 -19.39 -28.05 38.30
N ALA A 122 -18.69 -29.17 38.47
CA ALA A 122 -18.05 -29.52 39.75
C ALA A 122 -16.99 -28.51 40.21
N GLU A 123 -16.24 -27.91 39.28
CA GLU A 123 -15.24 -26.87 39.60
C GLU A 123 -15.91 -25.54 39.91
N LEU A 124 -16.98 -25.20 39.19
CA LEU A 124 -17.80 -24.02 39.45
C LEU A 124 -18.48 -24.11 40.82
N ASP A 125 -19.03 -25.26 41.17
CA ASP A 125 -19.67 -25.51 42.47
C ASP A 125 -18.66 -25.34 43.61
N MET A 126 -17.43 -25.83 43.44
CA MET A 126 -16.35 -25.62 44.40
C MET A 126 -16.01 -24.13 44.58
N LEU A 127 -15.83 -23.38 43.48
CA LEU A 127 -15.51 -21.94 43.55
C LEU A 127 -16.67 -21.12 44.16
N ASN A 128 -17.91 -21.46 43.82
CA ASN A 128 -19.10 -20.81 44.33
C ASN A 128 -19.35 -21.13 45.82
N ALA A 129 -19.05 -22.35 46.26
CA ALA A 129 -19.08 -22.72 47.67
C ALA A 129 -18.08 -21.89 48.48
N ASP A 130 -16.83 -21.77 48.02
CA ASP A 130 -15.81 -20.95 48.66
C ASP A 130 -16.21 -19.45 48.73
N ARG A 131 -16.80 -18.89 47.65
CA ARG A 131 -17.32 -17.51 47.65
C ARG A 131 -18.48 -17.33 48.63
N THR A 132 -19.37 -18.32 48.71
CA THR A 132 -20.50 -18.31 49.64
C THR A 132 -20.01 -18.35 51.10
N ASP A 133 -19.03 -19.20 51.39
CA ASP A 133 -18.40 -19.28 52.71
C ASP A 133 -17.70 -17.97 53.08
N LEU A 134 -16.96 -17.35 52.15
CA LEU A 134 -16.36 -16.04 52.35
C LEU A 134 -17.41 -14.96 52.65
N GLY A 135 -18.48 -14.91 51.86
CA GLY A 135 -19.58 -13.96 52.07
C GLY A 135 -20.28 -14.16 53.41
N ASN A 136 -20.45 -15.41 53.86
CA ASN A 136 -21.03 -15.72 55.17
C ASN A 136 -20.12 -15.28 56.33
N LEU A 137 -18.81 -15.52 56.24
CA LEU A 137 -17.82 -15.11 57.26
C LEU A 137 -17.71 -13.59 57.39
N LEU A 138 -17.88 -12.85 56.29
CA LEU A 138 -17.75 -11.38 56.23
C LEU A 138 -19.09 -10.64 56.33
N ARG A 139 -20.21 -11.37 56.48
CA ARG A 139 -21.56 -10.79 56.62
C ARG A 139 -21.73 -9.94 57.89
N PRO A 140 -21.22 -10.33 59.07
CA PRO A 140 -21.34 -9.49 60.27
C PRO A 140 -20.56 -8.19 60.10
N VAL A 141 -21.11 -7.06 60.59
CA VAL A 141 -20.42 -5.75 60.59
C VAL A 141 -19.13 -5.79 61.41
N PHE A 142 -19.13 -6.61 62.47
CA PHE A 142 -17.98 -6.86 63.34
C PHE A 142 -17.74 -8.38 63.44
N PRO A 143 -17.04 -9.00 62.46
CA PRO A 143 -16.77 -10.43 62.50
C PRO A 143 -15.89 -10.80 63.69
N SER A 144 -15.95 -12.07 64.12
CA SER A 144 -15.02 -12.56 65.13
C SER A 144 -13.59 -12.62 64.57
N ALA A 145 -12.58 -12.59 65.45
CA ALA A 145 -11.20 -12.78 65.02
C ALA A 145 -10.99 -14.12 64.28
N ALA A 146 -11.68 -15.16 64.72
CA ALA A 146 -11.66 -16.48 64.07
C ALA A 146 -12.27 -16.45 62.66
N ASP A 147 -13.35 -15.69 62.45
CA ASP A 147 -13.98 -15.54 61.13
C ASP A 147 -13.07 -14.77 60.17
N LEU A 148 -12.42 -13.70 60.65
CA LEU A 148 -11.44 -12.94 59.86
C LEU A 148 -10.24 -13.80 59.46
N ASP A 149 -9.71 -14.61 60.38
CA ASP A 149 -8.59 -15.50 60.07
C ASP A 149 -8.98 -16.60 59.09
N ARG A 150 -10.18 -17.17 59.23
CA ARG A 150 -10.71 -18.16 58.28
C ARG A 150 -10.95 -17.56 56.90
N ALA A 151 -11.49 -16.34 56.83
CA ALA A 151 -11.67 -15.59 55.59
C ALA A 151 -10.32 -15.28 54.91
N ARG A 152 -9.28 -14.89 55.68
CA ARG A 152 -7.91 -14.70 55.16
C ARG A 152 -7.33 -15.98 54.57
N VAL A 153 -7.53 -17.13 55.23
CA VAL A 153 -7.05 -18.42 54.73
C VAL A 153 -7.76 -18.82 53.44
N LEU A 154 -9.09 -18.65 53.38
CA LEU A 154 -9.86 -18.91 52.16
C LEU A 154 -9.42 -17.99 51.01
N LEU A 155 -9.35 -16.68 51.23
CA LEU A 155 -8.89 -15.70 50.23
C LEU A 155 -7.44 -15.95 49.78
N ARG A 156 -6.54 -16.39 50.67
CA ARG A 156 -5.16 -16.74 50.28
C ARG A 156 -5.11 -17.95 49.34
N ASN A 157 -5.99 -18.91 49.54
CA ASN A 157 -6.02 -20.15 48.76
C ASN A 157 -6.86 -20.04 47.47
N PHE A 158 -7.81 -19.09 47.43
CA PHE A 158 -8.73 -18.91 46.31
C PHE A 158 -8.02 -18.64 44.97
N PRO A 159 -7.00 -17.75 44.87
CA PRO A 159 -6.22 -17.54 43.65
C PRO A 159 -5.61 -18.83 43.09
N GLY A 160 -5.05 -19.69 43.95
CA GLY A 160 -4.48 -20.96 43.52
C GLY A 160 -5.53 -22.00 43.07
N LYS A 161 -6.76 -21.93 43.61
CA LYS A 161 -7.87 -22.77 43.11
C LYS A 161 -8.37 -22.27 41.77
N ILE A 162 -8.64 -20.97 41.62
CA ILE A 162 -9.14 -20.40 40.37
C ILE A 162 -8.10 -20.52 39.24
N GLN A 163 -6.81 -20.38 39.53
CA GLN A 163 -5.74 -20.60 38.54
C GLN A 163 -5.71 -22.05 38.03
N ARG A 164 -5.90 -23.04 38.92
CA ARG A 164 -5.96 -24.45 38.50
C ARG A 164 -7.19 -24.74 37.65
N VAL A 165 -8.36 -24.19 38.03
CA VAL A 165 -9.57 -24.30 37.23
C VAL A 165 -9.39 -23.62 35.87
N GLN A 166 -8.75 -22.45 35.83
CA GLN A 166 -8.43 -21.72 34.60
C GLN A 166 -7.51 -22.55 33.69
N GLN A 167 -6.43 -23.14 34.23
CA GLN A 167 -5.53 -23.99 33.44
C GLN A 167 -6.26 -25.21 32.83
N ASN A 168 -7.11 -25.88 33.62
CA ASN A 168 -7.93 -26.98 33.11
C ASN A 168 -8.94 -26.50 32.05
N ALA A 169 -9.56 -25.35 32.27
CA ALA A 169 -10.53 -24.76 31.38
C ALA A 169 -9.89 -24.29 30.05
N ASP A 170 -8.69 -23.71 30.09
CA ASP A 170 -7.91 -23.31 28.93
C ASP A 170 -7.52 -24.54 28.09
N ALA A 171 -7.05 -25.61 28.74
CA ALA A 171 -6.73 -26.87 28.07
C ALA A 171 -7.96 -27.48 27.37
N ARG A 172 -9.14 -27.44 28.02
CA ARG A 172 -10.41 -27.84 27.39
C ARG A 172 -10.81 -26.91 26.25
N GLY A 173 -10.61 -25.60 26.42
CA GLY A 173 -10.90 -24.58 25.41
C GLY A 173 -10.09 -24.77 24.12
N VAL A 174 -8.84 -25.25 24.22
CA VAL A 174 -8.05 -25.64 23.04
C VAL A 174 -8.71 -26.80 22.30
N ILE A 175 -9.03 -27.90 23.00
CA ILE A 175 -9.67 -29.08 22.41
C ILE A 175 -11.04 -28.74 21.79
N ILE A 176 -11.83 -27.91 22.47
CA ILE A 176 -13.14 -27.46 21.97
C ILE A 176 -12.98 -26.63 20.69
N ARG A 177 -12.05 -25.68 20.65
CA ARG A 177 -11.81 -24.87 19.43
C ARG A 177 -11.30 -25.73 18.28
N GLU A 178 -10.41 -26.67 18.56
CA GLU A 178 -9.93 -27.65 17.57
C GLU A 178 -11.10 -28.48 17.01
N LEU A 179 -11.95 -29.04 17.88
CA LEU A 179 -13.10 -29.83 17.46
C LEU A 179 -14.17 -28.99 16.76
N GLN A 180 -14.40 -27.73 17.16
CA GLN A 180 -15.31 -26.80 16.47
C GLN A 180 -14.83 -26.50 15.05
N SER A 181 -13.53 -26.19 14.91
CA SER A 181 -12.92 -25.96 13.60
C SER A 181 -12.95 -27.23 12.75
N ALA A 182 -12.69 -28.39 13.34
CA ALA A 182 -12.75 -29.67 12.65
C ALA A 182 -14.17 -30.02 12.21
N HIS A 183 -15.17 -29.85 13.09
CA HIS A 183 -16.57 -30.10 12.77
C HIS A 183 -17.05 -29.22 11.61
N ALA A 184 -16.72 -27.92 11.62
CA ALA A 184 -17.09 -27.02 10.51
C ALA A 184 -16.49 -27.49 9.17
N ALA A 185 -15.21 -27.87 9.17
CA ALA A 185 -14.55 -28.37 7.96
C ALA A 185 -15.13 -29.72 7.50
N LEU A 186 -15.28 -30.68 8.41
CA LEU A 186 -15.79 -32.02 8.12
C LEU A 186 -17.27 -32.01 7.70
N ALA A 187 -18.09 -31.14 8.27
CA ALA A 187 -19.50 -30.99 7.88
C ALA A 187 -19.63 -30.47 6.44
N ASN A 188 -18.79 -29.52 6.03
CA ASN A 188 -18.73 -29.06 4.64
C ASN A 188 -18.29 -30.19 3.69
N ASP A 189 -17.27 -30.96 4.09
CA ASP A 189 -16.79 -32.11 3.32
C ASP A 189 -17.86 -33.21 3.19
N LEU A 190 -18.57 -33.51 4.27
CA LEU A 190 -19.66 -34.49 4.29
C LEU A 190 -20.80 -34.05 3.35
N ALA A 191 -21.21 -32.77 3.42
CA ALA A 191 -22.25 -32.23 2.56
C ALA A 191 -21.85 -32.23 1.07
N LEU A 192 -20.56 -32.06 0.76
CA LEU A 192 -20.03 -32.21 -0.60
C LEU A 192 -20.09 -33.67 -1.07
N VAL A 193 -19.59 -34.61 -0.25
CA VAL A 193 -19.59 -36.04 -0.58
C VAL A 193 -21.02 -36.58 -0.75
N SER A 194 -21.96 -36.19 0.12
CA SER A 194 -23.39 -36.56 0.02
C SER A 194 -23.97 -36.17 -1.33
N ARG A 195 -23.79 -34.91 -1.75
CA ARG A 195 -24.31 -34.40 -3.02
C ARG A 195 -23.71 -35.11 -4.23
N ARG A 196 -22.40 -35.40 -4.19
CA ARG A 196 -21.74 -36.15 -5.27
C ARG A 196 -22.26 -37.59 -5.35
N LEU A 197 -22.49 -38.23 -4.19
CA LEU A 197 -23.09 -39.56 -4.14
C LEU A 197 -24.53 -39.58 -4.65
N GLU A 198 -25.36 -38.60 -4.27
CA GLU A 198 -26.73 -38.42 -4.81
C GLU A 198 -26.71 -38.26 -6.34
N ASN A 199 -25.74 -37.54 -6.88
CA ASN A 199 -25.54 -37.40 -8.33
C ASN A 199 -25.15 -38.74 -8.99
N LEU A 200 -24.22 -39.49 -8.41
CA LEU A 200 -23.87 -40.83 -8.88
C LEU A 200 -25.07 -41.79 -8.85
N GLU A 201 -25.90 -41.72 -7.81
CA GLU A 201 -27.16 -42.47 -7.70
C GLU A 201 -28.13 -42.08 -8.82
N ALA A 202 -28.34 -40.77 -9.03
CA ALA A 202 -29.23 -40.25 -10.07
C ALA A 202 -28.78 -40.68 -11.48
N LYS A 203 -27.46 -40.77 -11.71
CA LYS A 203 -26.86 -41.27 -12.95
C LYS A 203 -26.79 -42.79 -13.06
N GLN A 204 -27.22 -43.51 -12.01
CA GLN A 204 -27.17 -44.97 -11.92
C GLN A 204 -25.75 -45.55 -12.11
N ALA A 205 -24.74 -44.86 -11.57
CA ALA A 205 -23.37 -45.36 -11.58
C ALA A 205 -23.28 -46.65 -10.74
N PRO A 206 -22.78 -47.77 -11.28
CA PRO A 206 -22.75 -49.04 -10.57
C PRO A 206 -21.87 -49.01 -9.30
N GLU A 207 -20.87 -48.13 -9.25
CA GLU A 207 -19.94 -47.95 -8.13
C GLU A 207 -20.53 -47.17 -6.93
N TRP A 208 -21.66 -46.46 -7.10
CA TRP A 208 -22.26 -45.65 -6.02
C TRP A 208 -22.62 -46.48 -4.77
N LEU A 209 -23.04 -47.73 -5.00
CA LEU A 209 -23.49 -48.64 -3.95
C LEU A 209 -22.35 -49.06 -3.03
N GLU A 210 -21.12 -49.09 -3.53
CA GLU A 210 -19.92 -49.38 -2.75
C GLU A 210 -19.47 -48.14 -1.96
N LEU A 211 -19.48 -46.96 -2.59
CA LEU A 211 -19.07 -45.69 -1.99
C LEU A 211 -20.03 -45.19 -0.89
N SER A 212 -21.34 -45.47 -1.02
CA SER A 212 -22.35 -45.10 -0.01
C SER A 212 -22.19 -45.87 1.32
N VAL A 213 -21.62 -47.07 1.29
CA VAL A 213 -21.33 -47.85 2.51
C VAL A 213 -20.26 -47.16 3.34
N ASP A 214 -19.18 -46.70 2.71
CA ASP A 214 -18.09 -46.00 3.40
C ASP A 214 -18.53 -44.61 3.87
N PHE A 215 -19.41 -43.92 3.14
CA PHE A 215 -19.99 -42.63 3.54
C PHE A 215 -20.79 -42.69 4.86
N THR A 216 -21.52 -43.80 5.08
CA THR A 216 -22.38 -44.00 6.25
C THR A 216 -21.61 -43.86 7.58
N LEU A 217 -20.32 -44.23 7.60
CA LEU A 217 -19.44 -44.08 8.76
C LEU A 217 -19.19 -42.60 9.12
N ALA A 218 -18.93 -41.75 8.13
CA ALA A 218 -18.73 -40.31 8.35
C ALA A 218 -20.03 -39.57 8.69
N GLU A 219 -21.14 -39.96 8.03
CA GLU A 219 -22.47 -39.41 8.25
C GLU A 219 -22.96 -39.61 9.68
N THR A 220 -22.54 -40.69 10.33
CA THR A 220 -22.94 -41.01 11.70
C THR A 220 -22.14 -40.23 12.76
N ASP A 221 -20.84 -40.01 12.54
CA ASP A 221 -19.94 -39.48 13.57
C ASP A 221 -19.83 -37.93 13.59
N ILE A 222 -19.99 -37.25 12.45
CA ILE A 222 -19.94 -35.78 12.39
C ILE A 222 -21.09 -35.11 13.17
N PRO A 223 -22.37 -35.55 13.05
CA PRO A 223 -23.45 -35.00 13.87
C PRO A 223 -23.23 -35.21 15.39
N LYS A 224 -22.56 -36.29 15.79
CA LYS A 224 -22.20 -36.53 17.20
C LYS A 224 -21.21 -35.50 17.72
N MET A 225 -20.32 -34.95 16.88
CA MET A 225 -19.40 -33.86 17.27
C MET A 225 -20.18 -32.61 17.66
N LYS A 226 -21.17 -32.22 16.85
CA LYS A 226 -22.04 -31.09 17.19
C LYS A 226 -22.82 -31.33 18.48
N ALA A 227 -23.41 -32.52 18.63
CA ALA A 227 -24.14 -32.87 19.84
C ALA A 227 -23.23 -32.85 21.09
N ALA A 228 -21.99 -33.34 20.99
CA ALA A 228 -21.03 -33.33 22.08
C ALA A 228 -20.59 -31.90 22.46
N LEU A 229 -20.38 -31.02 21.46
CA LEU A 229 -20.07 -29.60 21.67
C LEU A 229 -21.23 -28.83 22.30
N ASP A 230 -22.46 -29.03 21.80
CA ASP A 230 -23.68 -28.37 22.30
C ASP A 230 -24.00 -28.80 23.74
N ASN A 231 -23.75 -30.07 24.07
CA ASN A 231 -23.98 -30.63 25.43
C ASN A 231 -22.76 -30.50 26.37
N PHE A 232 -21.64 -29.99 25.86
CA PHE A 232 -20.38 -29.87 26.63
C PHE A 232 -19.87 -31.19 27.23
N ASP A 233 -20.07 -32.31 26.53
CA ASP A 233 -19.64 -33.65 26.96
C ASP A 233 -18.14 -33.83 26.69
N MET A 234 -17.31 -33.53 27.68
CA MET A 234 -15.85 -33.58 27.53
C MET A 234 -15.29 -34.98 27.23
N ALA A 235 -15.95 -36.05 27.67
CA ALA A 235 -15.49 -37.41 27.37
C ALA A 235 -15.69 -37.71 25.88
N GLU A 236 -16.86 -37.35 25.35
CA GLU A 236 -17.19 -37.54 23.95
C GLU A 236 -16.44 -36.57 23.03
N ILE A 237 -16.27 -35.30 23.43
CA ILE A 237 -15.43 -34.31 22.73
C ILE A 237 -13.99 -34.84 22.56
N THR A 238 -13.39 -35.40 23.61
CA THR A 238 -12.02 -35.92 23.56
C THR A 238 -11.93 -37.15 22.64
N ARG A 239 -12.90 -38.06 22.75
CA ARG A 239 -12.99 -39.26 21.90
C ARG A 239 -13.11 -38.89 20.41
N LEU A 240 -14.03 -37.98 20.10
CA LEU A 240 -14.29 -37.53 18.73
C LEU A 240 -13.13 -36.71 18.15
N ASN A 241 -12.45 -35.88 18.95
CA ASN A 241 -11.24 -35.17 18.51
C ASN A 241 -10.14 -36.16 18.06
N GLY A 242 -9.98 -37.28 18.78
CA GLY A 242 -9.07 -38.35 18.38
C GLY A 242 -9.45 -39.07 17.08
N GLN A 243 -10.71 -38.99 16.65
CA GLN A 243 -11.21 -39.60 15.41
C GLN A 243 -11.16 -38.65 14.20
N VAL A 244 -10.97 -37.34 14.42
CA VAL A 244 -10.91 -36.34 13.34
C VAL A 244 -9.93 -36.74 12.21
N PRO A 245 -8.69 -37.20 12.48
CA PRO A 245 -7.77 -37.61 11.41
C PRO A 245 -8.28 -38.80 10.58
N THR A 246 -8.95 -39.75 11.23
CA THR A 246 -9.53 -40.94 10.57
C THR A 246 -10.71 -40.55 9.69
N ILE A 247 -11.64 -39.74 10.19
CA ILE A 247 -12.79 -39.26 9.42
C ILE A 247 -12.31 -38.41 8.24
N ARG A 248 -11.31 -37.56 8.44
CA ARG A 248 -10.71 -36.77 7.35
C ARG A 248 -10.10 -37.68 6.28
N THR A 249 -9.31 -38.67 6.68
CA THR A 249 -8.70 -39.63 5.73
C THR A 249 -9.75 -40.40 4.94
N LEU A 250 -10.85 -40.80 5.59
CA LEU A 250 -11.97 -41.49 4.97
C LEU A 250 -12.69 -40.57 3.97
N LEU A 251 -13.02 -39.32 4.34
CA LEU A 251 -13.64 -38.36 3.44
C LEU A 251 -12.71 -38.00 2.27
N ASP A 252 -11.41 -37.86 2.50
CA ASP A 252 -10.43 -37.63 1.43
C ASP A 252 -10.31 -38.82 0.47
N GLN A 253 -10.43 -40.04 0.99
CA GLN A 253 -10.47 -41.26 0.16
C GLN A 253 -11.77 -41.33 -0.65
N LEU A 254 -12.92 -41.11 -0.02
CA LEU A 254 -14.22 -41.04 -0.68
C LEU A 254 -14.24 -40.00 -1.80
N LYS A 255 -13.69 -38.80 -1.55
CA LYS A 255 -13.54 -37.76 -2.59
C LYS A 255 -12.74 -38.26 -3.79
N ARG A 256 -11.58 -38.91 -3.56
CA ARG A 256 -10.75 -39.47 -4.65
C ARG A 256 -11.47 -40.58 -5.42
N ASP A 257 -12.17 -41.47 -4.72
CA ASP A 257 -12.85 -42.59 -5.36
C ASP A 257 -14.07 -42.13 -6.15
N ILE A 258 -14.82 -41.15 -5.62
CA ILE A 258 -15.89 -40.46 -6.35
C ILE A 258 -15.33 -39.73 -7.58
N GLU A 259 -14.22 -39.00 -7.45
CA GLU A 259 -13.56 -38.31 -8.59
C GLU A 259 -13.19 -39.28 -9.71
N ALA A 260 -12.70 -40.48 -9.38
CA ALA A 260 -12.35 -41.50 -10.36
C ALA A 260 -13.56 -42.01 -11.16
N VAL A 261 -14.75 -42.03 -10.56
CA VAL A 261 -16.02 -42.43 -11.21
C VAL A 261 -16.66 -41.27 -11.97
N GLU A 262 -16.65 -40.07 -11.38
CA GLU A 262 -17.28 -38.88 -11.94
C GLU A 262 -16.55 -38.34 -13.18
N GLY A 263 -15.23 -38.43 -13.24
CA GLY A 263 -14.44 -37.92 -14.38
C GLY A 263 -14.93 -38.43 -15.74
N PRO A 264 -15.02 -39.76 -15.97
CA PRO A 264 -15.57 -40.33 -17.20
C PRO A 264 -17.02 -39.92 -17.48
N LEU A 265 -17.86 -39.84 -16.44
CA LEU A 265 -19.28 -39.44 -16.58
C LEU A 265 -19.41 -37.98 -17.00
N HIS A 266 -18.63 -37.07 -16.42
CA HIS A 266 -18.59 -35.67 -16.80
C HIS A 266 -18.08 -35.48 -18.23
N LEU A 267 -17.07 -36.26 -18.64
CA LEU A 267 -16.57 -36.24 -20.02
C LEU A 267 -17.66 -36.70 -21.01
N GLN A 268 -18.54 -37.60 -20.61
CA GLN A 268 -19.70 -38.02 -21.40
C GLN A 268 -20.75 -36.92 -21.48
N ASP A 269 -21.04 -36.21 -20.38
CA ASP A 269 -22.01 -35.11 -20.34
C ASP A 269 -21.63 -33.97 -21.29
N VAL A 270 -20.34 -33.63 -21.38
CA VAL A 270 -19.83 -32.53 -22.22
C VAL A 270 -19.73 -32.89 -23.71
N GLN A 271 -19.88 -34.15 -24.10
CA GLN A 271 -19.67 -34.59 -25.51
C GLN A 271 -20.57 -33.83 -26.49
N ASN A 272 -21.79 -33.53 -26.07
CA ASN A 272 -22.82 -32.88 -26.89
C ASN A 272 -22.69 -31.36 -26.95
N LEU A 273 -21.80 -30.76 -26.16
CA LEU A 273 -21.56 -29.32 -26.20
C LEU A 273 -20.81 -28.93 -27.46
N ASN A 274 -21.20 -27.80 -28.07
CA ASN A 274 -20.54 -27.30 -29.27
C ASN A 274 -19.29 -26.48 -28.93
N ILE A 275 -18.28 -27.16 -28.38
CA ILE A 275 -16.99 -26.61 -27.92
C ILE A 275 -15.85 -27.55 -28.34
N SER A 276 -14.60 -27.07 -28.33
CA SER A 276 -13.44 -27.89 -28.72
C SER A 276 -13.18 -29.05 -27.74
N ASP A 277 -12.50 -30.11 -28.17
CA ASP A 277 -12.22 -31.26 -27.30
C ASP A 277 -11.39 -30.87 -26.06
N ALA A 278 -10.45 -29.92 -26.20
CA ALA A 278 -9.71 -29.36 -25.06
C ALA A 278 -10.63 -28.61 -24.09
N GLN A 279 -11.65 -27.90 -24.60
CA GLN A 279 -12.66 -27.25 -23.77
C GLN A 279 -13.56 -28.26 -23.07
N LYS A 280 -13.95 -29.35 -23.73
CA LYS A 280 -14.71 -30.45 -23.13
C LYS A 280 -13.94 -31.06 -21.97
N GLU A 281 -12.66 -31.37 -22.16
CA GLU A 281 -11.81 -31.92 -21.12
C GLU A 281 -11.67 -30.97 -19.93
N ALA A 282 -11.51 -29.66 -20.18
CA ALA A 282 -11.44 -28.66 -19.11
C ALA A 282 -12.76 -28.54 -18.33
N VAL A 283 -13.91 -28.51 -19.02
CA VAL A 283 -15.24 -28.49 -18.38
C VAL A 283 -15.46 -29.78 -17.59
N ALA A 284 -15.10 -30.95 -18.12
CA ALA A 284 -15.19 -32.21 -17.38
C ALA A 284 -14.29 -32.22 -16.13
N SER A 285 -13.08 -31.65 -16.23
CA SER A 285 -12.17 -31.49 -15.10
C SER A 285 -12.74 -30.57 -14.01
N LEU A 286 -13.51 -29.54 -14.38
CA LEU A 286 -14.23 -28.70 -13.41
C LEU A 286 -15.21 -29.52 -12.57
N GLY A 287 -15.92 -30.49 -13.17
CA GLY A 287 -16.85 -31.38 -12.45
C GLY A 287 -16.18 -32.19 -11.35
N SER A 288 -14.95 -32.67 -11.63
CA SER A 288 -14.16 -33.39 -10.63
C SER A 288 -13.72 -32.49 -9.46
N LYS A 289 -13.57 -31.18 -9.68
CA LYS A 289 -13.10 -30.20 -8.69
C LYS A 289 -14.23 -29.54 -7.90
N ASN A 290 -15.34 -29.20 -8.58
CA ASN A 290 -16.51 -28.55 -7.99
C ASN A 290 -17.75 -28.87 -8.85
N PHE A 291 -18.59 -29.77 -8.36
CA PHE A 291 -19.78 -30.23 -9.06
C PHE A 291 -20.82 -29.10 -9.29
N ASP A 292 -21.05 -28.24 -8.30
CA ASP A 292 -22.02 -27.14 -8.41
C ASP A 292 -21.61 -26.18 -9.55
N ALA A 293 -20.32 -25.79 -9.57
CA ALA A 293 -19.75 -24.95 -10.62
C ALA A 293 -19.78 -25.62 -12.01
N PHE A 294 -19.55 -26.94 -12.08
CA PHE A 294 -19.70 -27.71 -13.30
C PHE A 294 -21.14 -27.75 -13.79
N SER A 295 -22.10 -28.04 -12.92
CA SER A 295 -23.52 -28.05 -13.26
C SER A 295 -23.96 -26.69 -13.78
N ASP A 296 -23.58 -25.61 -13.09
CA ASP A 296 -23.90 -24.24 -13.54
C ASP A 296 -23.27 -23.90 -14.89
N ALA A 297 -22.01 -24.31 -15.11
CA ALA A 297 -21.33 -24.12 -16.39
C ALA A 297 -21.98 -24.92 -17.52
N MET A 298 -22.33 -26.19 -17.27
CA MET A 298 -23.04 -27.06 -18.22
C MET A 298 -24.38 -26.48 -18.61
N ASP A 299 -25.21 -26.10 -17.63
CA ASP A 299 -26.52 -25.51 -17.87
C ASP A 299 -26.42 -24.20 -18.65
N ALA A 300 -25.45 -23.35 -18.30
CA ALA A 300 -25.23 -22.09 -18.99
C ALA A 300 -24.75 -22.30 -20.43
N ILE A 301 -23.80 -23.22 -20.68
CA ILE A 301 -23.33 -23.52 -22.04
C ILE A 301 -24.46 -24.15 -22.86
N ALA A 302 -25.24 -25.07 -22.29
CA ALA A 302 -26.36 -25.71 -22.99
C ALA A 302 -27.47 -24.72 -23.37
N ASP A 303 -27.81 -23.77 -22.48
CA ASP A 303 -28.77 -22.69 -22.77
C ASP A 303 -28.23 -21.74 -23.88
N LEU A 304 -26.93 -21.45 -23.88
CA LEU A 304 -26.30 -20.65 -24.94
C LEU A 304 -26.26 -21.40 -26.27
N ASP A 305 -25.99 -22.70 -26.27
CA ASP A 305 -26.00 -23.55 -27.48
C ASP A 305 -27.40 -23.60 -28.11
N GLN A 306 -28.47 -23.55 -27.31
CA GLN A 306 -29.84 -23.42 -27.82
C GLN A 306 -30.09 -22.08 -28.53
N ARG A 307 -29.42 -21.00 -28.11
CA ARG A 307 -29.55 -19.66 -28.71
C ARG A 307 -28.63 -19.47 -29.91
N TYR A 308 -27.44 -20.08 -29.87
CA TYR A 308 -26.46 -20.05 -30.95
C TYR A 308 -25.55 -21.28 -30.91
N ALA A 309 -25.69 -22.16 -31.90
CA ALA A 309 -24.92 -23.40 -32.01
C ALA A 309 -23.56 -23.23 -32.73
N GLY A 310 -22.95 -22.04 -32.69
CA GLY A 310 -21.59 -21.82 -33.23
C GLY A 310 -20.49 -22.18 -32.22
N ASP A 311 -19.27 -22.36 -32.71
CA ASP A 311 -18.12 -22.86 -31.92
C ASP A 311 -17.58 -21.82 -30.91
N CYS A 312 -18.03 -20.57 -31.03
CA CYS A 312 -17.68 -19.42 -30.22
C CYS A 312 -16.17 -19.23 -30.10
N SER A 313 -15.42 -19.59 -31.15
CA SER A 313 -13.98 -19.36 -31.24
C SER A 313 -13.64 -17.87 -31.26
N ALA A 314 -12.38 -17.54 -31.02
CA ALA A 314 -11.92 -16.14 -31.08
C ALA A 314 -12.04 -15.57 -32.49
N ALA A 315 -11.84 -16.43 -33.49
CA ALA A 315 -12.06 -16.10 -34.89
C ALA A 315 -13.53 -15.77 -35.16
N GLU A 316 -14.47 -16.57 -34.65
CA GLU A 316 -15.91 -16.32 -34.78
C GLU A 316 -16.35 -15.04 -34.06
N LEU A 317 -15.82 -14.75 -32.86
CA LEU A 317 -16.04 -13.48 -32.17
C LEU A 317 -15.61 -12.29 -33.03
N LEU A 318 -14.39 -12.36 -33.58
CA LEU A 318 -13.82 -11.28 -34.40
C LEU A 318 -14.57 -11.12 -35.73
N GLN A 319 -15.01 -12.23 -36.33
CA GLN A 319 -15.88 -12.20 -37.51
C GLN A 319 -17.22 -11.55 -37.18
N THR A 320 -17.86 -11.92 -36.08
CA THR A 320 -19.14 -11.33 -35.66
C THR A 320 -19.02 -9.84 -35.34
N ILE A 321 -17.87 -9.38 -34.83
CA ILE A 321 -17.58 -7.95 -34.66
C ILE A 321 -17.52 -7.23 -36.01
N ASP A 322 -16.85 -7.83 -37.01
CA ASP A 322 -16.78 -7.28 -38.36
C ASP A 322 -18.18 -7.29 -39.04
N ASP A 323 -18.95 -8.38 -38.90
CA ASP A 323 -20.33 -8.49 -39.40
C ASP A 323 -21.25 -7.43 -38.77
N LEU A 324 -21.15 -7.22 -37.45
CA LEU A 324 -21.89 -6.17 -36.74
C LEU A 324 -21.49 -4.77 -37.21
N ARG A 325 -20.21 -4.54 -37.49
CA ARG A 325 -19.73 -3.26 -38.03
C ARG A 325 -20.33 -3.00 -39.41
N ASP A 326 -20.33 -4.00 -40.27
CA ASP A 326 -20.85 -3.90 -41.63
C ASP A 326 -22.39 -3.75 -41.62
N ALA A 327 -23.08 -4.47 -40.73
CA ALA A 327 -24.53 -4.31 -40.50
C ALA A 327 -24.89 -2.90 -39.99
N ARG A 328 -24.07 -2.28 -39.13
CA ARG A 328 -24.28 -0.89 -38.69
C ARG A 328 -24.09 0.09 -39.84
N ALA A 329 -23.09 -0.12 -40.69
CA ALA A 329 -22.86 0.72 -41.86
C ALA A 329 -24.02 0.63 -42.86
N ASP A 330 -24.53 -0.57 -43.13
CA ASP A 330 -25.72 -0.77 -43.97
C ASP A 330 -26.95 -0.11 -43.34
N ARG A 331 -27.20 -0.32 -42.04
CA ARG A 331 -28.28 0.35 -41.31
C ARG A 331 -28.22 1.87 -41.46
N ASP A 332 -27.06 2.48 -41.27
CA ASP A 332 -26.91 3.93 -41.37
C ASP A 332 -27.17 4.42 -42.80
N ALA A 333 -26.69 3.69 -43.81
CA ALA A 333 -26.98 3.97 -45.22
C ALA A 333 -28.48 3.85 -45.54
N LYS A 334 -29.14 2.77 -45.11
CA LYS A 334 -30.57 2.52 -45.33
C LYS A 334 -31.47 3.50 -44.57
N ARG A 335 -31.08 3.89 -43.36
CA ARG A 335 -31.80 4.89 -42.56
C ARG A 335 -31.71 6.26 -43.20
N GLN A 336 -30.57 6.63 -43.75
CA GLN A 336 -30.41 7.87 -44.50
C GLN A 336 -31.28 7.85 -45.78
N ASP A 337 -31.24 6.77 -46.55
CA ASP A 337 -32.06 6.61 -47.76
C ASP A 337 -33.57 6.66 -47.47
N ALA A 338 -34.01 6.08 -46.34
CA ALA A 338 -35.39 6.18 -45.87
C ALA A 338 -35.78 7.59 -45.38
N ALA A 339 -34.84 8.34 -44.79
CA ALA A 339 -35.07 9.73 -44.38
C ALA A 339 -35.18 10.66 -45.60
N ASP A 340 -34.41 10.39 -46.65
CA ASP A 340 -34.46 11.13 -47.92
C ASP A 340 -35.71 10.78 -48.74
N HIS A 341 -36.35 9.63 -48.49
CA HIS A 341 -37.56 9.14 -49.16
C HIS A 341 -38.65 8.71 -48.17
N PRO A 342 -39.25 9.64 -47.40
CA PRO A 342 -40.16 9.31 -46.30
C PRO A 342 -41.45 8.59 -46.75
N ASP A 343 -41.90 8.82 -47.99
CA ASP A 343 -43.12 8.21 -48.55
C ASP A 343 -42.87 6.84 -49.23
N ASP A 344 -41.62 6.41 -49.38
CA ASP A 344 -41.30 5.11 -49.98
C ASP A 344 -41.29 4.01 -48.91
N ALA A 345 -42.40 3.26 -48.85
CA ALA A 345 -42.59 2.15 -47.93
C ALA A 345 -41.50 1.06 -48.06
N THR A 346 -40.89 0.90 -49.23
CA THR A 346 -39.80 -0.07 -49.45
C THR A 346 -38.55 0.37 -48.70
N LYS A 347 -38.21 1.67 -48.74
CA LYS A 347 -37.05 2.22 -48.04
C LYS A 347 -37.21 2.16 -46.52
N GLN A 348 -38.43 2.43 -46.02
CA GLN A 348 -38.75 2.25 -44.60
C GLN A 348 -38.64 0.79 -44.15
N ALA A 349 -39.10 -0.16 -44.98
CA ALA A 349 -38.96 -1.59 -44.71
C ALA A 349 -37.48 -2.04 -44.73
N ASP A 350 -36.68 -1.55 -45.67
CA ASP A 350 -35.23 -1.80 -45.74
C ASP A 350 -34.51 -1.30 -44.49
N ALA A 351 -34.79 -0.08 -44.03
CA ALA A 351 -34.22 0.46 -42.78
C ALA A 351 -34.60 -0.38 -41.55
N THR A 352 -35.83 -0.89 -41.50
CA THR A 352 -36.30 -1.79 -40.43
C THR A 352 -35.57 -3.14 -40.47
N ARG A 353 -35.39 -3.73 -41.66
CA ARG A 353 -34.64 -4.99 -41.83
C ARG A 353 -33.16 -4.83 -41.45
N ALA A 354 -32.53 -3.72 -41.85
CA ALA A 354 -31.15 -3.43 -41.47
C ALA A 354 -30.99 -3.25 -39.94
N GLN A 355 -31.98 -2.65 -39.26
CA GLN A 355 -32.00 -2.60 -37.80
C GLN A 355 -32.17 -4.00 -37.17
N GLN A 356 -33.05 -4.85 -37.71
CA GLN A 356 -33.20 -6.24 -37.25
C GLN A 356 -31.92 -7.06 -37.42
N LEU A 357 -31.16 -6.86 -38.51
CA LEU A 357 -29.84 -7.45 -38.72
C LEU A 357 -28.84 -7.00 -37.64
N VAL A 358 -28.80 -5.69 -37.34
CA VAL A 358 -27.96 -5.18 -36.24
C VAL A 358 -28.35 -5.80 -34.89
N ASP A 359 -29.64 -5.97 -34.62
CA ASP A 359 -30.11 -6.55 -33.37
C ASP A 359 -29.82 -8.07 -33.31
N ALA A 360 -29.94 -8.80 -34.41
CA ALA A 360 -29.56 -10.21 -34.51
C ALA A 360 -28.05 -10.43 -34.30
N GLU A 361 -27.20 -9.62 -34.95
CA GLU A 361 -25.74 -9.70 -34.80
C GLU A 361 -25.30 -9.27 -33.38
N LYS A 362 -26.01 -8.34 -32.74
CA LYS A 362 -25.79 -8.02 -31.31
C LYS A 362 -26.10 -9.21 -30.40
N VAL A 363 -27.24 -9.88 -30.58
CA VAL A 363 -27.61 -11.06 -29.79
C VAL A 363 -26.58 -12.17 -30.00
N LYS A 364 -26.17 -12.42 -31.26
CA LYS A 364 -25.12 -13.39 -31.59
C LYS A 364 -23.79 -13.05 -30.90
N LEU A 365 -23.36 -11.79 -30.98
CA LEU A 365 -22.15 -11.31 -30.30
C LEU A 365 -22.24 -11.52 -28.78
N GLU A 366 -23.38 -11.22 -28.17
CA GLU A 366 -23.60 -11.40 -26.73
C GLU A 366 -23.54 -12.87 -26.31
N VAL A 367 -24.13 -13.79 -27.09
CA VAL A 367 -24.06 -15.23 -26.82
C VAL A 367 -22.61 -15.74 -26.96
N ILE A 368 -21.89 -15.31 -28.00
CA ILE A 368 -20.47 -15.67 -28.19
C ILE A 368 -19.63 -15.13 -27.03
N GLU A 369 -19.75 -13.84 -26.68
CA GLU A 369 -19.04 -13.24 -25.53
C GLU A 369 -19.33 -14.00 -24.23
N GLN A 370 -20.59 -14.37 -23.99
CA GLN A 370 -21.00 -15.07 -22.77
C GLN A 370 -20.43 -16.48 -22.69
N LYS A 371 -20.56 -17.26 -23.77
CA LYS A 371 -20.03 -18.63 -23.82
C LYS A 371 -18.51 -18.62 -23.69
N ARG A 372 -17.83 -17.67 -24.37
CA ARG A 372 -16.38 -17.48 -24.23
C ARG A 372 -15.96 -17.09 -22.82
N SER A 373 -16.71 -16.23 -22.13
CA SER A 373 -16.40 -15.84 -20.74
C SER A 373 -16.47 -17.04 -19.80
N ILE A 374 -17.48 -17.91 -19.94
CA ILE A 374 -17.62 -19.15 -19.17
C ILE A 374 -16.46 -20.11 -19.49
N LEU A 375 -16.17 -20.30 -20.78
CA LEU A 375 -15.07 -21.18 -21.21
C LEU A 375 -13.72 -20.65 -20.74
N GLN A 376 -13.49 -19.35 -20.79
CA GLN A 376 -12.26 -18.73 -20.27
C GLN A 376 -12.17 -18.89 -18.76
N ALA A 377 -13.27 -18.75 -18.01
CA ALA A 377 -13.32 -19.05 -16.59
C ALA A 377 -12.83 -20.48 -16.28
N VAL A 378 -13.32 -21.45 -17.06
CA VAL A 378 -13.01 -22.87 -16.90
C VAL A 378 -11.59 -23.22 -17.36
N LEU A 379 -11.16 -22.68 -18.50
CA LEU A 379 -9.85 -22.93 -19.12
C LEU A 379 -8.71 -22.20 -18.41
N SER A 380 -9.00 -21.02 -17.87
CA SER A 380 -7.97 -20.23 -17.20
C SER A 380 -7.61 -20.89 -15.87
N ASN A 381 -6.34 -20.76 -15.48
CA ASN A 381 -5.88 -21.17 -14.17
C ASN A 381 -6.56 -20.36 -13.02
N THR A 382 -7.44 -19.39 -13.33
CA THR A 382 -8.07 -18.48 -12.37
C THR A 382 -8.84 -19.20 -11.27
N PHE A 383 -9.55 -20.28 -11.62
CA PHE A 383 -10.35 -21.11 -10.71
C PHE A 383 -9.69 -22.46 -10.39
N SER A 384 -8.48 -22.71 -10.88
CA SER A 384 -7.78 -23.96 -10.57
C SER A 384 -7.34 -23.99 -9.11
N ALA A 385 -7.36 -25.18 -8.52
CA ALA A 385 -6.76 -25.45 -7.22
C ALA A 385 -5.23 -25.23 -7.20
N ASP A 386 -4.58 -25.28 -8.37
CA ASP A 386 -3.13 -25.12 -8.51
C ASP A 386 -2.67 -23.66 -8.54
N LYS A 387 -3.59 -22.70 -8.64
CA LYS A 387 -3.29 -21.28 -8.55
C LYS A 387 -2.76 -20.94 -7.16
N LYS A 388 -1.79 -20.04 -7.03
CA LYS A 388 -1.34 -19.56 -5.72
C LYS A 388 -1.61 -18.05 -5.53
N PRO A 389 -2.34 -17.65 -4.47
CA PRO A 389 -3.17 -18.50 -3.60
C PRO A 389 -4.33 -19.13 -4.38
N PRO A 390 -4.82 -20.32 -3.99
CA PRO A 390 -5.92 -20.99 -4.68
C PRO A 390 -7.19 -20.14 -4.58
N PHE A 391 -8.02 -20.20 -5.62
CA PHE A 391 -9.31 -19.52 -5.59
C PHE A 391 -10.22 -20.20 -4.54
N PRO A 392 -10.84 -19.44 -3.61
CA PRO A 392 -11.64 -20.00 -2.53
C PRO A 392 -12.86 -20.75 -3.09
N PRO A 393 -13.04 -22.05 -2.78
CA PRO A 393 -14.15 -22.85 -3.32
C PRO A 393 -15.53 -22.26 -3.01
N GLU A 394 -15.69 -21.60 -1.86
CA GLU A 394 -16.93 -20.97 -1.44
C GLU A 394 -17.35 -19.78 -2.31
N LEU A 395 -16.43 -19.19 -3.09
CA LEU A 395 -16.73 -18.08 -4.00
C LEU A 395 -17.06 -18.54 -5.43
N LEU A 396 -16.91 -19.84 -5.74
CA LEU A 396 -17.10 -20.35 -7.11
C LEU A 396 -18.55 -20.22 -7.58
N ALA A 397 -19.51 -20.61 -6.74
CA ALA A 397 -20.93 -20.49 -7.07
C ALA A 397 -21.32 -19.04 -7.34
N ASP A 398 -20.84 -18.10 -6.53
CA ASP A 398 -21.06 -16.67 -6.72
C ASP A 398 -20.45 -16.15 -8.02
N ALA A 399 -19.23 -16.56 -8.34
CA ALA A 399 -18.56 -16.17 -9.58
C ALA A 399 -19.31 -16.67 -10.83
N PHE A 400 -19.77 -17.92 -10.84
CA PHE A 400 -20.56 -18.47 -11.94
C PHE A 400 -21.94 -17.80 -12.03
N ALA A 401 -22.59 -17.52 -10.91
CA ALA A 401 -23.85 -16.78 -10.88
C ALA A 401 -23.70 -15.37 -11.50
N ILE A 402 -22.59 -14.68 -11.24
CA ILE A 402 -22.27 -13.38 -11.84
C ILE A 402 -22.07 -13.52 -13.35
N ILE A 403 -21.28 -14.50 -13.82
CA ILE A 403 -21.03 -14.72 -15.25
C ILE A 403 -22.34 -15.04 -16.00
N LYS A 404 -23.21 -15.85 -15.39
CA LYS A 404 -24.53 -16.21 -15.95
C LYS A 404 -25.46 -15.01 -15.99
N ARG A 405 -25.51 -14.20 -14.93
CA ARG A 405 -26.40 -13.02 -14.81
C ARG A 405 -25.97 -11.87 -15.71
N ASN A 406 -24.67 -11.53 -15.71
CA ASN A 406 -24.12 -10.46 -16.54
C ASN A 406 -22.73 -10.82 -17.08
N PRO A 407 -22.62 -11.27 -18.34
CA PRO A 407 -21.38 -11.80 -18.89
C PRO A 407 -20.27 -10.76 -18.99
N LYS A 408 -20.64 -9.52 -19.29
CA LYS A 408 -19.69 -8.41 -19.43
C LYS A 408 -19.07 -8.05 -18.08
N VAL A 409 -19.86 -8.08 -17.00
CA VAL A 409 -19.37 -7.91 -15.63
C VAL A 409 -18.57 -9.15 -15.19
N GLY A 410 -19.05 -10.35 -15.51
CA GLY A 410 -18.35 -11.62 -15.27
C GLY A 410 -16.96 -11.65 -15.92
N GLN A 411 -16.82 -11.23 -17.17
CA GLN A 411 -15.52 -11.13 -17.83
C GLN A 411 -14.59 -10.13 -17.12
N ALA A 412 -15.09 -8.95 -16.74
CA ALA A 412 -14.29 -7.98 -15.99
C ALA A 412 -13.85 -8.53 -14.62
N MET A 413 -14.69 -9.35 -13.99
CA MET A 413 -14.39 -10.07 -12.76
C MET A 413 -13.29 -11.11 -12.99
N LEU A 414 -13.42 -11.97 -14.01
CA LEU A 414 -12.40 -12.96 -14.36
C LEU A 414 -11.04 -12.31 -14.66
N ASP A 415 -11.03 -11.23 -15.44
CA ASP A 415 -9.81 -10.49 -15.75
C ASP A 415 -9.14 -9.93 -14.49
N ALA A 416 -9.93 -9.47 -13.52
CA ALA A 416 -9.47 -8.98 -12.22
C ALA A 416 -8.98 -10.14 -11.32
N LEU A 417 -9.70 -11.25 -11.28
CA LEU A 417 -9.38 -12.45 -10.50
C LEU A 417 -8.12 -13.14 -11.02
N ALA A 418 -7.88 -13.15 -12.33
CA ALA A 418 -6.71 -13.76 -12.94
C ALA A 418 -5.38 -13.12 -12.44
N ARG A 419 -5.43 -11.85 -12.01
CA ARG A 419 -4.25 -11.05 -11.65
C ARG A 419 -4.22 -10.63 -10.18
N GLY A 420 -5.37 -10.69 -9.50
CA GLY A 420 -5.52 -10.26 -8.12
C GLY A 420 -5.53 -11.42 -7.13
N THR A 421 -5.19 -11.13 -5.88
CA THR A 421 -5.32 -12.06 -4.75
C THR A 421 -6.54 -11.76 -3.88
N ARG A 422 -7.29 -10.69 -4.20
CA ARG A 422 -8.42 -10.16 -3.43
C ARG A 422 -9.75 -10.72 -3.94
N TYR A 423 -9.86 -12.03 -3.90
CA TYR A 423 -10.95 -12.76 -4.54
C TYR A 423 -12.33 -12.32 -4.04
N LYS A 424 -12.50 -12.23 -2.72
CA LYS A 424 -13.76 -11.81 -2.12
C LYS A 424 -14.17 -10.40 -2.54
N ASP A 425 -13.28 -9.41 -2.43
CA ASP A 425 -13.56 -8.03 -2.81
C ASP A 425 -14.01 -7.91 -4.27
N ILE A 426 -13.35 -8.66 -5.16
CA ILE A 426 -13.66 -8.66 -6.60
C ILE A 426 -15.03 -9.27 -6.87
N VAL A 427 -15.34 -10.43 -6.27
CA VAL A 427 -16.62 -11.12 -6.41
C VAL A 427 -17.77 -10.30 -5.82
N ASP A 428 -17.60 -9.73 -4.62
CA ASP A 428 -18.62 -8.90 -3.99
C ASP A 428 -18.87 -7.60 -4.77
N THR A 429 -17.81 -6.95 -5.28
CA THR A 429 -17.96 -5.77 -6.15
C THR A 429 -18.70 -6.14 -7.43
N ALA A 430 -18.40 -7.29 -8.02
CA ALA A 430 -19.07 -7.76 -9.24
C ALA A 430 -20.54 -8.10 -9.00
N ARG A 431 -20.89 -8.64 -7.83
CA ARG A 431 -22.28 -8.83 -7.41
C ARG A 431 -23.02 -7.50 -7.31
N LEU A 432 -22.48 -6.54 -6.55
CA LEU A 432 -23.06 -5.20 -6.41
C LEU A 432 -23.17 -4.47 -7.75
N ALA A 433 -22.18 -4.65 -8.63
CA ALA A 433 -22.18 -4.09 -9.96
C ALA A 433 -23.29 -4.71 -10.84
N CYS A 434 -23.58 -6.00 -10.71
CA CYS A 434 -24.73 -6.63 -11.39
C CYS A 434 -26.07 -6.07 -10.89
N ASP A 435 -26.23 -5.90 -9.57
CA ASP A 435 -27.43 -5.26 -9.00
C ASP A 435 -27.58 -3.81 -9.50
N GLY A 436 -26.46 -3.11 -9.65
CA GLY A 436 -26.38 -1.81 -10.28
C GLY A 436 -26.82 -1.83 -11.75
N VAL A 437 -26.39 -2.81 -12.55
CA VAL A 437 -26.85 -2.92 -13.95
C VAL A 437 -28.36 -3.14 -14.02
N ASP A 438 -28.90 -4.07 -13.24
CA ASP A 438 -30.32 -4.44 -13.30
C ASP A 438 -31.24 -3.28 -12.87
N SER A 439 -30.79 -2.46 -11.93
CA SER A 439 -31.52 -1.27 -11.46
C SER A 439 -31.23 0.00 -12.28
N GLY A 440 -30.27 -0.03 -13.20
CA GLY A 440 -29.72 1.18 -13.83
C GLY A 440 -29.07 2.13 -12.82
N PHE A 441 -28.48 1.57 -11.76
CA PHE A 441 -27.89 2.26 -10.61
C PHE A 441 -28.90 3.24 -9.98
N ALA A 442 -30.04 2.70 -9.59
CA ALA A 442 -31.15 3.52 -9.10
C ALA A 442 -30.77 4.32 -7.85
N ASP A 443 -31.31 5.55 -7.75
CA ASP A 443 -31.20 6.36 -6.54
C ASP A 443 -32.01 5.76 -5.37
N ARG A 444 -31.96 6.41 -4.20
CA ARG A 444 -32.74 5.99 -3.01
C ARG A 444 -34.26 5.96 -3.23
N ASN A 445 -34.77 6.55 -4.30
CA ASN A 445 -36.19 6.54 -4.66
C ASN A 445 -36.52 5.47 -5.71
N GLY A 446 -35.54 4.67 -6.15
CA GLY A 446 -35.70 3.66 -7.18
C GLY A 446 -35.64 4.19 -8.61
N ASN A 447 -35.23 5.45 -8.82
CA ASN A 447 -35.12 6.02 -10.17
C ASN A 447 -33.78 5.65 -10.81
N PRO A 448 -33.75 4.95 -11.96
CA PRO A 448 -32.51 4.65 -12.68
C PRO A 448 -31.74 5.92 -13.02
N GLN A 449 -30.44 5.93 -12.75
CA GLN A 449 -29.56 7.07 -13.04
C GLN A 449 -28.80 6.88 -14.36
N LEU A 450 -28.62 5.63 -14.81
CA LEU A 450 -27.89 5.27 -16.03
C LEU A 450 -28.78 4.42 -16.94
N ASN A 451 -28.61 4.58 -18.26
CA ASN A 451 -29.18 3.64 -19.23
C ASN A 451 -28.38 2.32 -19.24
N ALA A 452 -28.91 1.28 -19.88
CA ALA A 452 -28.33 -0.06 -19.86
C ALA A 452 -26.84 -0.11 -20.30
N ASP A 453 -26.49 0.59 -21.38
CA ASP A 453 -25.11 0.61 -21.90
C ASP A 453 -24.15 1.31 -20.91
N ALA A 454 -24.56 2.45 -20.38
CA ALA A 454 -23.79 3.21 -19.39
C ALA A 454 -23.64 2.44 -18.08
N ALA A 455 -24.71 1.78 -17.62
CA ALA A 455 -24.70 0.95 -16.42
C ALA A 455 -23.74 -0.24 -16.59
N ALA A 456 -23.81 -0.97 -17.70
CA ALA A 456 -22.91 -2.09 -17.98
C ALA A 456 -21.44 -1.65 -18.12
N TRP A 457 -21.19 -0.48 -18.74
CA TRP A 457 -19.85 0.09 -18.79
C TRP A 457 -19.33 0.47 -17.41
N TYR A 458 -20.15 1.14 -16.60
CA TYR A 458 -19.78 1.59 -15.25
C TYR A 458 -19.49 0.41 -14.33
N ALA A 459 -20.38 -0.59 -14.33
CA ALA A 459 -20.22 -1.85 -13.59
C ALA A 459 -18.88 -2.54 -13.88
N ARG A 460 -18.52 -2.70 -15.16
CA ARG A 460 -17.22 -3.27 -15.54
C ARG A 460 -16.04 -2.48 -14.97
N LYS A 461 -16.13 -1.15 -14.97
CA LYS A 461 -15.06 -0.28 -14.48
C LYS A 461 -14.91 -0.34 -12.96
N LEU A 462 -16.00 -0.51 -12.22
CA LEU A 462 -15.96 -0.78 -10.79
C LEU A 462 -15.27 -2.11 -10.47
N VAL A 463 -15.61 -3.19 -11.19
CA VAL A 463 -14.99 -4.50 -10.97
C VAL A 463 -13.50 -4.49 -11.33
N GLN A 464 -13.13 -3.87 -12.45
CA GLN A 464 -11.72 -3.65 -12.81
C GLN A 464 -10.98 -2.91 -11.69
N LYS A 465 -11.63 -1.91 -11.08
CA LYS A 465 -11.05 -1.15 -9.97
C LYS A 465 -10.86 -1.99 -8.71
N ALA A 466 -11.83 -2.83 -8.36
CA ALA A 466 -11.70 -3.73 -7.22
C ALA A 466 -10.49 -4.66 -7.37
N GLY A 467 -10.19 -5.13 -8.60
CA GLY A 467 -8.96 -5.89 -8.88
C GLY A 467 -7.66 -5.10 -8.69
N GLN A 468 -7.70 -3.79 -8.91
CA GLN A 468 -6.53 -2.91 -8.89
C GLN A 468 -6.27 -2.23 -7.54
N TYR A 469 -7.29 -1.96 -6.75
CA TYR A 469 -7.13 -1.22 -5.49
C TYR A 469 -8.12 -1.67 -4.41
N PRO A 470 -7.70 -1.80 -3.15
CA PRO A 470 -8.60 -2.11 -2.04
C PRO A 470 -9.46 -0.90 -1.74
N VAL A 471 -10.72 -0.98 -2.15
CA VAL A 471 -11.74 -0.01 -1.76
C VAL A 471 -12.61 -0.69 -0.69
N PRO A 472 -12.84 -0.06 0.47
CA PRO A 472 -13.77 -0.58 1.46
C PRO A 472 -15.15 -0.83 0.85
N GLN A 473 -15.80 -1.94 1.22
CA GLN A 473 -17.05 -2.37 0.60
C GLN A 473 -18.18 -1.33 0.78
N ASP A 474 -18.26 -0.70 1.95
CA ASP A 474 -19.23 0.37 2.26
C ASP A 474 -19.05 1.59 1.34
N ILE A 475 -17.81 1.88 0.93
CA ILE A 475 -17.53 2.93 -0.06
C ILE A 475 -18.04 2.50 -1.43
N ILE A 476 -17.77 1.27 -1.87
CA ILE A 476 -18.30 0.75 -3.16
C ILE A 476 -19.83 0.82 -3.16
N GLU A 477 -20.49 0.37 -2.10
CA GLU A 477 -21.95 0.42 -1.96
C GLU A 477 -22.49 1.85 -2.08
N ARG A 478 -21.79 2.84 -1.51
CA ARG A 478 -22.14 4.26 -1.67
C ARG A 478 -22.09 4.71 -3.14
N TYR A 479 -21.11 4.26 -3.92
CA TYR A 479 -21.03 4.56 -5.36
C TYR A 479 -21.98 3.72 -6.23
N THR A 480 -22.72 2.78 -5.65
CA THR A 480 -23.78 2.02 -6.36
C THR A 480 -25.19 2.55 -6.10
N THR A 481 -25.40 3.35 -5.04
CA THR A 481 -26.74 3.75 -4.56
C THR A 481 -26.90 5.26 -4.29
N HIS A 482 -25.80 6.03 -4.28
CA HIS A 482 -25.81 7.44 -3.89
C HIS A 482 -25.72 8.38 -5.11
N PRO A 483 -26.37 9.56 -5.09
CA PRO A 483 -26.19 10.59 -6.12
C PRO A 483 -24.74 11.08 -6.35
N TYR A 484 -23.76 10.77 -5.48
CA TYR A 484 -22.34 11.11 -5.72
C TYR A 484 -21.79 10.36 -6.94
N MET A 485 -22.36 9.21 -7.28
CA MET A 485 -21.97 8.39 -8.43
C MET A 485 -21.99 9.20 -9.74
N VAL A 486 -23.03 10.01 -9.95
CA VAL A 486 -23.26 10.79 -11.18
C VAL A 486 -23.14 12.29 -10.96
N GLN A 487 -22.69 12.72 -9.77
CA GLN A 487 -22.43 14.12 -9.52
C GLN A 487 -21.31 14.57 -10.45
N ASP A 488 -21.57 15.61 -11.24
CA ASP A 488 -20.58 16.15 -12.14
C ASP A 488 -19.43 16.80 -11.35
N ILE A 489 -18.20 16.61 -11.84
CA ILE A 489 -16.99 17.24 -11.30
C ILE A 489 -16.36 18.03 -12.44
N PRO A 490 -16.88 19.23 -12.76
CA PRO A 490 -16.53 19.95 -13.98
C PRO A 490 -15.03 20.18 -14.18
N GLU A 491 -14.29 20.38 -13.08
CA GLU A 491 -12.85 20.62 -13.12
C GLU A 491 -12.00 19.41 -13.51
N LEU A 492 -12.59 18.21 -13.56
CA LEU A 492 -11.94 16.98 -14.00
C LEU A 492 -12.39 16.52 -15.41
N ASN A 493 -13.33 17.22 -16.02
CA ASN A 493 -13.91 16.82 -17.32
C ASN A 493 -12.99 17.16 -18.49
N GLY A 494 -12.94 16.27 -19.50
CA GLY A 494 -12.27 16.53 -20.78
C GLY A 494 -10.73 16.48 -20.77
N ILE A 495 -10.09 16.13 -19.65
CA ILE A 495 -8.62 16.17 -19.52
C ILE A 495 -7.96 14.92 -20.10
N ASN A 496 -7.35 15.03 -21.28
CA ASN A 496 -6.73 13.89 -21.98
C ASN A 496 -5.26 13.63 -21.59
N ASN A 497 -4.57 14.62 -21.02
CA ASN A 497 -3.18 14.47 -20.59
C ASN A 497 -3.13 13.85 -19.19
N ARG A 498 -2.36 12.77 -19.00
CA ARG A 498 -2.30 12.01 -17.73
C ARG A 498 -1.70 12.80 -16.57
N ASP A 499 -0.65 13.58 -16.82
CA ASP A 499 -0.02 14.43 -15.81
C ASP A 499 -0.95 15.56 -15.37
N GLU A 500 -1.66 16.15 -16.33
CA GLU A 500 -2.65 17.19 -16.05
C GLU A 500 -3.80 16.64 -15.21
N LEU A 501 -4.31 15.45 -15.57
CA LEU A 501 -5.36 14.78 -14.81
C LEU A 501 -4.91 14.48 -13.37
N THR A 502 -3.67 14.02 -13.19
CA THR A 502 -3.07 13.76 -11.87
C THR A 502 -3.06 15.04 -11.02
N THR A 503 -2.56 16.13 -11.60
CA THR A 503 -2.47 17.44 -10.92
C THR A 503 -3.85 17.98 -10.56
N LYS A 504 -4.83 17.88 -11.47
CA LYS A 504 -6.20 18.35 -11.26
C LYS A 504 -6.94 17.54 -10.21
N ARG A 505 -6.71 16.23 -10.14
CA ARG A 505 -7.27 15.35 -9.10
C ARG A 505 -6.68 15.65 -7.72
N ALA A 506 -5.36 15.81 -7.62
CA ALA A 506 -4.73 16.22 -6.37
C ALA A 506 -5.28 17.58 -5.89
N ARG A 507 -5.47 18.54 -6.80
CA ARG A 507 -6.09 19.84 -6.49
C ARG A 507 -7.54 19.74 -6.05
N TYR A 508 -8.34 18.89 -6.70
CA TYR A 508 -9.73 18.65 -6.30
C TYR A 508 -9.80 18.15 -4.85
N VAL A 509 -9.00 17.12 -4.52
CA VAL A 509 -8.92 16.59 -3.16
C VAL A 509 -8.37 17.62 -2.19
N GLY A 510 -7.33 18.35 -2.59
CA GLY A 510 -6.72 19.41 -1.78
C GLY A 510 -7.72 20.50 -1.40
N LYS A 511 -8.58 20.95 -2.33
CA LYS A 511 -9.60 21.98 -2.07
C LYS A 511 -10.63 21.53 -1.03
N VAL A 512 -10.95 20.24 -1.04
CA VAL A 512 -11.88 19.65 -0.06
C VAL A 512 -11.18 19.45 1.28
N LEU A 513 -9.89 19.11 1.24
CA LEU A 513 -9.04 18.92 2.41
C LEU A 513 -8.84 20.22 3.19
N LEU A 514 -8.64 21.36 2.52
CA LEU A 514 -8.54 22.66 3.20
C LEU A 514 -9.95 23.21 3.45
N GLY A 515 -10.46 23.04 4.67
CA GLY A 515 -11.76 23.54 5.08
C GLY A 515 -11.88 25.07 4.98
N PRO A 516 -13.11 25.62 4.98
CA PRO A 516 -13.36 27.07 4.87
C PRO A 516 -12.83 27.87 6.07
N ASP A 517 -12.57 27.21 7.20
CA ASP A 517 -11.93 27.75 8.40
C ASP A 517 -10.40 27.64 8.37
N GLY A 518 -9.83 27.11 7.29
CA GLY A 518 -8.39 26.85 7.13
C GLY A 518 -7.89 25.60 7.84
N LYS A 519 -8.79 24.77 8.41
CA LYS A 519 -8.43 23.50 9.06
C LYS A 519 -8.57 22.32 8.10
N LEU A 520 -7.78 21.28 8.35
CA LEU A 520 -7.81 20.05 7.55
C LEU A 520 -9.10 19.26 7.80
N ASN A 521 -9.83 18.92 6.73
CA ASN A 521 -11.01 18.06 6.74
C ASN A 521 -10.68 16.71 6.09
N ILE A 522 -10.10 15.81 6.88
CA ILE A 522 -9.60 14.50 6.42
C ILE A 522 -10.74 13.65 5.85
N ASP A 523 -11.88 13.57 6.54
CA ASP A 523 -13.01 12.72 6.12
C ASP A 523 -13.58 13.15 4.76
N ALA A 524 -13.77 14.45 4.56
CA ALA A 524 -14.24 14.96 3.27
C ALA A 524 -13.21 14.72 2.16
N ALA A 525 -11.92 14.87 2.47
CA ALA A 525 -10.85 14.59 1.52
C ALA A 525 -10.79 13.10 1.13
N ARG A 526 -10.99 12.16 2.07
CA ARG A 526 -11.07 10.71 1.76
C ARG A 526 -12.21 10.43 0.78
N VAL A 527 -13.38 11.04 0.98
CA VAL A 527 -14.50 10.93 0.02
C VAL A 527 -14.11 11.48 -1.35
N ALA A 528 -13.48 12.66 -1.40
CA ALA A 528 -13.01 13.26 -2.65
C ALA A 528 -11.98 12.38 -3.37
N VAL A 529 -11.10 11.66 -2.65
CA VAL A 529 -10.20 10.67 -3.26
C VAL A 529 -11.00 9.57 -3.97
N TYR A 530 -12.03 9.03 -3.33
CA TYR A 530 -12.87 8.00 -3.93
C TYR A 530 -13.71 8.53 -5.11
N ASP A 531 -14.10 9.80 -5.11
CA ASP A 531 -14.74 10.43 -6.28
C ASP A 531 -13.83 10.38 -7.51
N THR A 532 -12.52 10.60 -7.34
CA THR A 532 -11.56 10.49 -8.46
C THR A 532 -11.42 9.07 -9.03
N LEU A 533 -11.85 8.05 -8.26
CA LEU A 533 -11.71 6.64 -8.61
C LEU A 533 -13.01 6.02 -9.12
N LEU A 534 -14.13 6.34 -8.46
CA LEU A 534 -15.37 5.59 -8.54
C LEU A 534 -16.52 6.38 -9.15
N ASN A 535 -16.46 7.72 -9.21
CA ASN A 535 -17.51 8.51 -9.87
C ASN A 535 -17.64 8.12 -11.36
N PHE A 536 -18.87 8.04 -11.88
CA PHE A 536 -19.20 7.62 -13.25
C PHE A 536 -18.40 8.36 -14.32
N HIS A 537 -18.22 9.67 -14.16
CA HIS A 537 -17.48 10.50 -15.11
C HIS A 537 -15.96 10.30 -15.01
N GLN A 538 -15.47 9.73 -13.90
CA GLN A 538 -14.04 9.58 -13.59
C GLN A 538 -13.53 8.14 -13.71
N VAL A 539 -14.40 7.15 -13.50
CA VAL A 539 -14.07 5.71 -13.44
C VAL A 539 -13.46 5.18 -14.75
N GLY A 540 -13.65 5.88 -15.86
CA GLY A 540 -13.05 5.53 -17.16
C GLY A 540 -11.55 5.81 -17.24
N ARG A 541 -11.02 6.67 -16.37
CA ARG A 541 -9.63 7.15 -16.38
C ARG A 541 -9.02 7.01 -14.99
N GLN A 542 -9.00 5.80 -14.44
CA GLN A 542 -8.61 5.57 -13.04
C GLN A 542 -7.13 5.89 -12.79
N THR A 543 -6.84 6.45 -11.62
CA THR A 543 -5.49 6.71 -11.12
C THR A 543 -5.30 6.03 -9.75
N PRO A 544 -5.24 4.68 -9.69
CA PRO A 544 -5.12 3.94 -8.44
C PRO A 544 -3.92 4.35 -7.59
N VAL A 545 -2.77 4.57 -8.22
CA VAL A 545 -1.52 4.93 -7.53
C VAL A 545 -1.61 6.32 -6.92
N LEU A 546 -2.21 7.28 -7.64
CA LEU A 546 -2.50 8.60 -7.09
C LEU A 546 -3.44 8.51 -5.88
N ALA A 547 -4.50 7.70 -5.94
CA ALA A 547 -5.42 7.56 -4.83
C ALA A 547 -4.78 6.91 -3.61
N GLU A 548 -3.93 5.89 -3.81
CA GLU A 548 -3.14 5.30 -2.73
C GLU A 548 -2.21 6.33 -2.09
N HIS A 549 -1.50 7.11 -2.91
CA HIS A 549 -0.64 8.19 -2.47
C HIS A 549 -1.43 9.23 -1.67
N MET A 550 -2.57 9.68 -2.17
CA MET A 550 -3.43 10.64 -1.47
C MET A 550 -3.92 10.10 -0.12
N LEU A 551 -4.37 8.84 -0.05
CA LEU A 551 -4.82 8.23 1.20
C LEU A 551 -3.69 8.11 2.22
N LYS A 552 -2.48 7.69 1.80
CA LYS A 552 -1.29 7.68 2.66
C LYS A 552 -0.92 9.08 3.15
N THR A 553 -1.01 10.10 2.29
CA THR A 553 -0.81 11.51 2.69
C THR A 553 -1.87 11.96 3.69
N LEU A 554 -3.14 11.57 3.52
CA LEU A 554 -4.21 11.89 4.47
C LEU A 554 -3.97 11.21 5.83
N ASP A 555 -3.54 9.94 5.84
CA ASP A 555 -3.15 9.22 7.07
C ASP A 555 -2.00 9.94 7.78
N PHE A 556 -0.99 10.42 7.05
CA PHE A 556 0.09 11.23 7.61
C PHE A 556 -0.44 12.53 8.24
N LEU A 557 -1.28 13.28 7.52
CA LEU A 557 -1.80 14.56 7.99
C LEU A 557 -2.70 14.41 9.23
N GLU A 558 -3.51 13.36 9.27
CA GLU A 558 -4.38 13.04 10.41
C GLU A 558 -3.57 12.73 11.68
N ASN A 559 -2.45 12.02 11.52
CA ASN A 559 -1.62 11.57 12.64
C ASN A 559 -0.48 12.53 12.99
N ASN A 560 -0.35 13.69 12.32
CA ASN A 560 0.75 14.61 12.53
C ASN A 560 0.27 16.07 12.75
N PRO A 561 0.02 16.50 14.00
CA PRO A 561 -0.48 17.85 14.29
C PRO A 561 0.50 18.97 13.89
N GLU A 562 1.81 18.69 13.77
CA GLU A 562 2.78 19.67 13.28
C GLU A 562 2.53 20.06 11.82
N ALA A 563 1.90 19.20 11.02
CA ALA A 563 1.53 19.52 9.64
C ALA A 563 0.46 20.63 9.59
N GLN A 564 -0.55 20.58 10.46
CA GLN A 564 -1.54 21.65 10.58
C GLN A 564 -0.88 22.94 11.08
N GLN A 565 0.03 22.86 12.06
CA GLN A 565 0.76 24.02 12.55
C GLN A 565 1.58 24.69 11.44
N LEU A 566 2.28 23.89 10.63
CA LEU A 566 3.06 24.39 9.50
C LEU A 566 2.19 25.15 8.50
N LEU A 567 0.97 24.69 8.23
CA LEU A 567 0.00 25.41 7.40
C LEU A 567 -0.51 26.68 8.07
N ASP A 568 -0.83 26.62 9.35
CA ASP A 568 -1.28 27.79 10.13
C ASP A 568 -0.24 28.92 10.07
N ASP A 569 1.06 28.58 10.07
CA ASP A 569 2.19 29.51 9.97
C ASP A 569 2.45 30.08 8.55
N VAL A 570 1.72 29.62 7.52
CA VAL A 570 1.83 30.16 6.17
C VAL A 570 1.09 31.49 6.08
N GLU A 571 1.78 32.52 5.61
CA GLU A 571 1.23 33.82 5.19
C GLU A 571 1.62 34.14 3.74
N ALA A 572 0.70 34.76 2.98
CA ALA A 572 1.00 35.17 1.61
C ALA A 572 2.08 36.29 1.57
N PRO A 573 3.23 36.10 0.91
CA PRO A 573 4.28 37.11 0.78
C PRO A 573 3.85 38.27 -0.12
N GLY A 574 4.23 39.52 0.21
CA GLY A 574 3.84 40.73 -0.53
C GLY A 574 4.30 40.79 -2.00
N ILE A 575 5.61 40.97 -2.25
CA ILE A 575 6.23 40.95 -3.59
C ILE A 575 7.52 40.13 -3.50
N GLY A 576 7.76 39.24 -4.47
CA GLY A 576 8.81 38.21 -4.35
C GLY A 576 8.25 36.92 -3.72
N GLY A 577 9.11 35.91 -3.53
CA GLY A 577 8.69 34.57 -3.09
C GLY A 577 8.10 33.72 -4.22
N GLY A 578 7.87 32.43 -3.98
CA GLY A 578 7.38 31.43 -4.94
C GLY A 578 6.01 31.69 -5.58
N ARG A 579 5.45 32.91 -5.51
CA ARG A 579 4.18 33.36 -6.12
C ARG A 579 3.97 32.87 -7.55
N GLY A 580 5.03 32.81 -8.36
CA GLY A 580 4.92 32.31 -9.73
C GLY A 580 4.60 30.81 -9.82
N LEU A 581 5.09 30.01 -8.88
CA LEU A 581 4.79 28.59 -8.76
C LEU A 581 3.37 28.39 -8.24
N VAL A 582 2.99 29.09 -7.17
CA VAL A 582 1.63 29.03 -6.59
C VAL A 582 0.57 29.50 -7.58
N ALA A 583 0.84 30.53 -8.38
CA ALA A 583 -0.07 30.97 -9.45
C ALA A 583 -0.27 29.89 -10.53
N ARG A 584 0.79 29.20 -10.93
CA ARG A 584 0.69 28.07 -11.88
C ARG A 584 -0.08 26.90 -11.28
N ASP A 585 0.20 26.61 -10.01
CA ASP A 585 -0.43 25.49 -9.31
C ASP A 585 -1.91 25.73 -9.02
N THR A 586 -2.32 26.94 -8.65
CA THR A 586 -3.74 27.26 -8.42
C THR A 586 -4.49 27.59 -9.72
N GLY A 587 -3.78 28.09 -10.74
CA GLY A 587 -4.36 28.64 -11.97
C GLY A 587 -4.82 30.10 -11.85
N LYS A 588 -4.54 30.77 -10.73
CA LYS A 588 -4.88 32.18 -10.46
C LYS A 588 -3.79 33.13 -10.95
N GLN A 589 -4.13 34.42 -11.10
CA GLN A 589 -3.11 35.43 -11.39
C GLN A 589 -2.25 35.73 -10.16
N ARG A 590 -0.98 36.09 -10.36
CA ARG A 590 -0.04 36.36 -9.26
C ARG A 590 -0.51 37.44 -8.27
N GLY A 591 -1.29 38.41 -8.73
CA GLY A 591 -1.84 39.49 -7.91
C GLY A 591 -3.05 39.09 -7.07
N GLU A 592 -3.66 37.93 -7.35
CA GLU A 592 -4.92 37.46 -6.75
C GLU A 592 -4.71 36.39 -5.67
N LEU A 593 -3.46 35.96 -5.45
CA LEU A 593 -3.15 34.88 -4.51
C LEU A 593 -3.34 35.32 -3.06
N THR A 594 -4.15 34.56 -2.32
CA THR A 594 -4.39 34.71 -0.88
C THR A 594 -3.55 33.73 -0.06
N THR A 595 -3.56 33.82 1.27
CA THR A 595 -2.85 32.86 2.14
C THR A 595 -3.35 31.42 1.92
N GLU A 596 -4.65 31.25 1.72
CA GLU A 596 -5.29 29.96 1.44
C GLU A 596 -4.76 29.36 0.14
N ASP A 597 -4.45 30.16 -0.88
CA ASP A 597 -3.85 29.66 -2.13
C ASP A 597 -2.46 29.06 -1.92
N PHE A 598 -1.66 29.61 -0.99
CA PHE A 598 -0.36 29.04 -0.66
C PHE A 598 -0.49 27.76 0.14
N ARG A 599 -1.39 27.74 1.14
CA ARG A 599 -1.69 26.52 1.92
C ARG A 599 -2.22 25.41 1.01
N GLN A 600 -3.13 25.76 0.09
CA GLN A 600 -3.67 24.86 -0.91
C GLN A 600 -2.58 24.28 -1.79
N SER A 601 -1.69 25.13 -2.31
CA SER A 601 -0.61 24.69 -3.20
C SER A 601 0.36 23.71 -2.50
N ILE A 602 0.66 23.94 -1.22
CA ILE A 602 1.48 23.01 -0.41
C ILE A 602 0.77 21.66 -0.25
N LEU A 603 -0.53 21.66 0.02
CA LEU A 603 -1.34 20.43 0.12
C LEU A 603 -1.44 19.69 -1.22
N ASP A 604 -1.68 20.42 -2.31
CA ASP A 604 -1.74 19.87 -3.68
C ASP A 604 -0.41 19.16 -4.02
N ALA A 605 0.73 19.76 -3.63
CA ALA A 605 2.05 19.17 -3.82
C ALA A 605 2.25 17.90 -2.98
N MET A 606 1.79 17.88 -1.72
CA MET A 606 1.82 16.68 -0.86
C MET A 606 0.89 15.56 -1.36
N LEU A 607 -0.24 15.91 -1.97
CA LEU A 607 -1.20 14.97 -2.57
C LEU A 607 -0.78 14.50 -3.98
N THR A 608 0.26 15.11 -4.58
CA THR A 608 0.77 14.71 -5.88
C THR A 608 1.99 13.78 -5.73
N PRO A 609 2.00 12.60 -6.37
CA PRO A 609 3.16 11.73 -6.32
C PRO A 609 4.36 12.33 -7.06
N ILE A 610 5.57 12.15 -6.53
CA ILE A 610 6.84 12.48 -7.20
C ILE A 610 7.21 11.29 -8.09
N TYR A 611 7.48 11.56 -9.37
CA TYR A 611 7.97 10.59 -10.36
C TYR A 611 8.73 11.34 -11.44
N GLN A 612 9.68 10.72 -12.14
CA GLN A 612 10.63 11.43 -13.01
C GLN A 612 9.94 12.20 -14.15
N GLY A 613 8.90 11.62 -14.76
CA GLY A 613 8.27 12.20 -15.94
C GLY A 613 9.24 12.25 -17.14
N PRO A 614 9.08 13.19 -18.10
CA PRO A 614 9.88 13.23 -19.33
C PRO A 614 11.27 13.91 -19.16
N VAL A 615 11.62 14.31 -17.95
CA VAL A 615 12.81 15.14 -17.65
C VAL A 615 13.90 14.26 -17.03
N GLY A 616 15.15 14.40 -17.50
CA GLY A 616 16.33 13.61 -17.11
C GLY A 616 16.89 13.89 -15.73
N SER A 617 16.03 13.91 -14.71
CA SER A 617 16.34 14.28 -13.32
C SER A 617 16.29 13.09 -12.35
N CYS A 618 16.39 11.85 -12.83
CA CYS A 618 16.34 10.64 -12.00
C CYS A 618 17.18 10.70 -10.71
N PHE A 619 18.38 11.28 -10.83
CA PHE A 619 19.33 11.50 -9.74
C PHE A 619 18.79 12.40 -8.61
N ALA A 620 17.82 13.28 -8.88
CA ALA A 620 17.11 14.10 -7.90
C ALA A 620 15.72 13.53 -7.57
N THR A 621 15.07 12.84 -8.49
CA THR A 621 13.77 12.21 -8.26
C THR A 621 13.84 11.12 -7.18
N ALA A 622 14.83 10.22 -7.25
CA ALA A 622 14.97 9.12 -6.30
C ALA A 622 15.10 9.59 -4.84
N PRO A 623 16.04 10.49 -4.49
CA PRO A 623 16.14 10.99 -3.12
C PRO A 623 14.92 11.83 -2.72
N ALA A 624 14.25 12.53 -3.64
CA ALA A 624 13.02 13.27 -3.33
C ALA A 624 11.85 12.33 -2.97
N ILE A 625 11.70 11.20 -3.67
CA ILE A 625 10.72 10.14 -3.33
C ILE A 625 11.05 9.55 -1.97
N ARG A 626 12.31 9.18 -1.74
CA ARG A 626 12.77 8.64 -0.45
C ARG A 626 12.47 9.60 0.70
N MET A 627 12.86 10.88 0.58
CA MET A 627 12.62 11.89 1.60
C MET A 627 11.14 12.07 1.92
N ARG A 628 10.26 12.04 0.91
CA ARG A 628 8.83 12.17 1.15
C ARG A 628 8.26 10.99 1.92
N ASP A 629 8.74 9.79 1.64
CA ASP A 629 8.23 8.58 2.27
C ASP A 629 8.83 8.40 3.69
N GLU A 630 10.09 8.79 3.92
CA GLU A 630 10.78 8.68 5.23
C GLU A 630 10.60 9.90 6.15
N ASP A 631 10.49 11.11 5.57
CA ASP A 631 10.28 12.40 6.27
C ASP A 631 9.25 13.27 5.52
N PRO A 632 7.96 12.88 5.53
CA PRO A 632 6.90 13.63 4.86
C PRO A 632 6.75 15.06 5.38
N LEU A 633 7.01 15.29 6.67
CA LEU A 633 6.95 16.62 7.27
C LEU A 633 8.11 17.51 6.78
N GLY A 634 9.34 16.98 6.68
CA GLY A 634 10.47 17.67 6.07
C GLY A 634 10.22 18.04 4.62
N THR A 635 9.58 17.14 3.86
CA THR A 635 9.18 17.42 2.47
C THR A 635 8.14 18.55 2.40
N MET A 636 7.15 18.52 3.29
CA MET A 636 6.15 19.59 3.40
C MET A 636 6.78 20.95 3.75
N LYS A 637 7.81 20.97 4.62
CA LYS A 637 8.62 22.17 4.93
C LYS A 637 9.31 22.71 3.68
N HIS A 638 9.88 21.84 2.83
CA HIS A 638 10.47 22.26 1.57
C HIS A 638 9.45 22.83 0.58
N PHE A 639 8.25 22.25 0.48
CA PHE A 639 7.19 22.83 -0.34
C PHE A 639 6.75 24.20 0.18
N ARG A 640 6.63 24.37 1.50
CA ARG A 640 6.36 25.69 2.13
C ARG A 640 7.46 26.70 1.79
N ASP A 641 8.72 26.33 1.91
CA ASP A 641 9.86 27.22 1.61
C ASP A 641 9.90 27.63 0.13
N LEU A 642 9.60 26.70 -0.78
CA LEU A 642 9.51 27.00 -2.20
C LEU A 642 8.30 27.89 -2.51
N ALA A 643 7.15 27.65 -1.90
CA ALA A 643 5.94 28.43 -2.11
C ALA A 643 6.07 29.86 -1.56
N VAL A 644 6.48 29.99 -0.30
CA VAL A 644 6.52 31.27 0.43
C VAL A 644 7.80 32.04 0.13
N ASP A 645 8.96 31.43 0.34
CA ASP A 645 10.25 32.13 0.23
C ASP A 645 10.82 32.07 -1.19
N GLY A 646 10.41 31.09 -1.99
CA GLY A 646 10.96 30.86 -3.33
C GLY A 646 12.40 30.32 -3.31
N VAL A 647 12.76 29.60 -2.25
CA VAL A 647 14.13 29.10 -2.00
C VAL A 647 14.05 27.69 -1.43
N LEU A 648 14.92 26.79 -1.88
CA LEU A 648 15.21 25.52 -1.20
C LEU A 648 16.37 25.73 -0.23
N ARG A 649 16.21 25.27 1.01
CA ARG A 649 17.28 25.24 2.02
C ARG A 649 17.74 23.79 2.17
N PRO A 650 18.83 23.37 1.51
CA PRO A 650 19.27 21.99 1.57
C PRO A 650 19.88 21.67 2.94
N LYS A 651 19.96 20.38 3.29
CA LYS A 651 20.73 19.92 4.45
C LYS A 651 22.23 20.17 4.27
N THR A 652 22.71 20.02 3.04
CA THR A 652 24.10 20.27 2.63
C THR A 652 24.16 21.34 1.53
N GLY A 653 25.01 22.35 1.73
CA GLY A 653 25.23 23.44 0.77
C GLY A 653 24.43 24.71 1.06
N ASP A 654 24.59 25.71 0.20
CA ASP A 654 23.93 27.01 0.34
C ASP A 654 22.46 26.98 -0.12
N PRO A 655 21.59 27.87 0.41
CA PRO A 655 20.24 28.04 -0.09
C PRO A 655 20.18 28.34 -1.59
N VAL A 656 19.25 27.69 -2.30
CA VAL A 656 19.13 27.77 -3.77
C VAL A 656 17.78 28.36 -4.17
N PRO A 657 17.73 29.39 -5.02
CA PRO A 657 16.47 29.89 -5.55
C PRO A 657 15.69 28.82 -6.29
N ALA A 658 14.38 28.79 -6.09
CA ALA A 658 13.49 27.84 -6.73
C ALA A 658 13.60 27.89 -8.27
N VAL A 659 13.70 26.73 -8.91
CA VAL A 659 13.59 26.60 -10.36
C VAL A 659 12.14 26.86 -10.75
N LYS A 660 11.90 27.97 -11.45
CA LYS A 660 10.54 28.43 -11.81
C LYS A 660 10.09 27.96 -13.19
N ASN A 661 11.03 27.51 -14.01
CA ASN A 661 10.72 26.95 -15.32
C ASN A 661 10.31 25.49 -15.12
N VAL A 662 9.01 25.24 -15.01
CA VAL A 662 8.44 23.89 -14.77
C VAL A 662 7.37 23.59 -15.82
N PRO A 663 7.19 22.31 -16.22
CA PRO A 663 6.15 21.91 -17.16
C PRO A 663 4.75 22.39 -16.73
N GLY A 664 3.97 22.93 -17.67
CA GLY A 664 2.67 23.54 -17.37
C GLY A 664 1.55 22.56 -17.01
N ASN A 665 1.73 21.27 -17.30
CA ASN A 665 0.75 20.20 -17.07
C ASN A 665 1.03 19.36 -15.81
N GLN A 666 1.95 19.78 -14.96
CA GLN A 666 2.37 19.06 -13.73
C GLN A 666 2.30 19.98 -12.51
N ASN A 667 2.26 19.43 -11.30
CA ASN A 667 2.30 20.23 -10.07
C ASN A 667 3.59 21.07 -10.01
N ALA A 668 3.43 22.39 -9.94
CA ALA A 668 4.54 23.32 -10.08
C ALA A 668 5.52 23.26 -8.90
N LEU A 669 5.03 23.04 -7.67
CA LEU A 669 5.89 22.95 -6.49
C LEU A 669 6.64 21.63 -6.46
N THR A 670 5.99 20.50 -6.74
CA THR A 670 6.63 19.18 -6.81
C THR A 670 7.79 19.18 -7.82
N ARG A 671 7.57 19.73 -9.02
CA ARG A 671 8.61 19.83 -10.05
C ARG A 671 9.69 20.86 -9.72
N SER A 672 9.30 21.99 -9.15
CA SER A 672 10.27 22.98 -8.69
C SER A 672 11.18 22.39 -7.63
N PHE A 673 10.66 21.62 -6.69
CA PHE A 673 11.44 20.92 -5.66
C PHE A 673 12.49 20.02 -6.29
N GLU A 674 12.09 19.09 -7.15
CA GLU A 674 12.99 18.16 -7.85
C GLU A 674 14.12 18.88 -8.60
N TYR A 675 13.78 19.89 -9.41
CA TYR A 675 14.80 20.60 -10.21
C TYR A 675 15.66 21.55 -9.37
N THR A 676 15.13 22.03 -8.25
CA THR A 676 15.92 22.83 -7.30
C THR A 676 16.88 21.95 -6.50
N VAL A 677 16.49 20.71 -6.17
CA VAL A 677 17.40 19.68 -5.62
C VAL A 677 18.51 19.37 -6.60
N ALA A 678 18.19 19.17 -7.88
CA ALA A 678 19.20 18.99 -8.93
C ALA A 678 20.16 20.20 -9.02
N THR A 679 19.63 21.42 -8.96
CA THR A 679 20.43 22.64 -8.96
C THR A 679 21.31 22.76 -7.71
N ALA A 680 20.81 22.39 -6.53
CA ALA A 680 21.57 22.39 -5.29
C ALA A 680 22.71 21.37 -5.34
N ALA A 681 22.46 20.18 -5.88
CA ALA A 681 23.48 19.15 -6.04
C ALA A 681 24.66 19.63 -6.89
N ALA A 682 24.39 20.43 -7.93
CA ALA A 682 25.43 21.00 -8.79
C ALA A 682 26.24 22.14 -8.13
N ARG A 683 25.79 22.67 -6.98
CA ARG A 683 26.42 23.76 -6.24
C ARG A 683 27.22 23.30 -5.03
N ILE A 684 27.15 22.03 -4.62
CA ILE A 684 27.91 21.54 -3.48
C ILE A 684 29.42 21.71 -3.76
N ASP A 685 30.08 22.45 -2.87
CA ASP A 685 31.50 22.77 -2.99
C ASP A 685 32.36 21.52 -3.18
N HIS A 686 33.33 21.61 -4.09
CA HIS A 686 34.29 20.55 -4.41
C HIS A 686 33.69 19.20 -4.84
N LYS A 687 32.40 19.14 -5.22
CA LYS A 687 31.73 17.92 -5.72
C LYS A 687 31.11 18.12 -7.11
N GLY A 688 30.80 17.00 -7.76
CA GLY A 688 30.04 16.93 -9.01
C GLY A 688 30.38 18.00 -10.05
N LYS A 689 29.37 18.79 -10.43
CA LYS A 689 29.47 19.87 -11.43
C LYS A 689 30.25 21.08 -10.93
N HIS A 690 30.20 21.39 -9.63
CA HIS A 690 30.96 22.51 -9.08
C HIS A 690 32.47 22.25 -9.18
N ARG A 691 32.92 21.05 -8.82
CA ARG A 691 34.33 20.64 -8.99
C ARG A 691 34.78 20.70 -10.45
N GLN A 692 33.90 20.33 -11.38
CA GLN A 692 34.18 20.43 -12.81
C GLN A 692 34.38 21.89 -13.24
N LEU A 693 33.55 22.81 -12.74
CA LEU A 693 33.71 24.25 -12.94
C LEU A 693 35.02 24.77 -12.30
N GLU A 694 35.35 24.35 -11.09
CA GLU A 694 36.60 24.73 -10.41
C GLU A 694 37.85 24.26 -11.17
N ASN A 695 37.82 23.05 -11.73
CA ASN A 695 38.91 22.51 -12.54
C ASN A 695 39.08 23.32 -13.84
N SER A 696 37.98 23.64 -14.53
CA SER A 696 37.99 24.49 -15.72
C SER A 696 38.51 25.90 -15.39
N ALA A 697 38.03 26.51 -14.30
CA ALA A 697 38.50 27.81 -13.82
C ALA A 697 39.99 27.80 -13.46
N ASP A 698 40.51 26.70 -12.89
CA ASP A 698 41.93 26.52 -12.57
C ASP A 698 42.80 26.49 -13.83
N GLU A 699 42.39 25.75 -14.86
CA GLU A 699 43.09 25.70 -16.16
C GLU A 699 43.07 27.05 -16.87
N ILE A 700 41.93 27.75 -16.87
CA ILE A 700 41.83 29.10 -17.40
C ILE A 700 42.75 30.05 -16.62
N ALA A 701 42.74 30.00 -15.29
CA ALA A 701 43.55 30.87 -14.45
C ALA A 701 45.06 30.59 -14.61
N LYS A 702 45.47 29.35 -14.86
CA LYS A 702 46.86 28.97 -15.20
C LYS A 702 47.29 29.57 -16.54
N LEU A 703 46.44 29.47 -17.57
CA LEU A 703 46.66 30.04 -18.89
C LEU A 703 46.80 31.57 -18.80
N LEU A 704 45.84 32.23 -18.15
CA LEU A 704 45.88 33.69 -17.94
C LEU A 704 47.11 34.11 -17.10
N GLY A 705 47.55 33.25 -16.17
CA GLY A 705 48.73 33.43 -15.34
C GLY A 705 50.06 33.40 -16.11
N GLU A 706 50.12 32.89 -17.35
CA GLU A 706 51.35 32.88 -18.17
C GLU A 706 51.90 34.28 -18.46
N LYS A 707 51.06 35.31 -18.39
CA LYS A 707 51.42 36.72 -18.64
C LYS A 707 51.65 37.51 -17.34
N VAL A 708 51.82 36.82 -16.21
CA VAL A 708 52.18 37.41 -14.91
C VAL A 708 53.70 37.49 -14.73
N LYS A 709 54.20 38.65 -14.29
CA LYS A 709 55.64 38.99 -14.31
C LYS A 709 56.54 38.25 -13.29
N SER A 710 56.00 37.58 -12.25
CA SER A 710 56.83 36.91 -11.22
C SER A 710 56.13 35.72 -10.55
N GLY A 711 56.88 34.67 -10.16
CA GLY A 711 56.36 33.41 -9.59
C GLY A 711 55.40 33.53 -8.39
N LYS A 712 55.83 34.12 -7.25
CA LYS A 712 54.94 34.26 -6.07
C LYS A 712 53.70 35.14 -6.32
N LYS A 713 53.80 36.13 -7.21
CA LYS A 713 52.65 36.97 -7.62
C LYS A 713 51.76 36.28 -8.65
N ARG A 714 52.32 35.36 -9.44
CA ARG A 714 51.58 34.49 -10.37
C ARG A 714 50.63 33.61 -9.60
N ASP A 715 51.11 32.93 -8.57
CA ASP A 715 50.30 32.03 -7.76
C ASP A 715 49.13 32.78 -7.09
N ALA A 716 49.41 33.96 -6.51
CA ALA A 716 48.37 34.80 -5.90
C ALA A 716 47.35 35.35 -6.92
N ALA A 717 47.80 35.71 -8.12
CA ALA A 717 46.93 36.21 -9.19
C ALA A 717 46.07 35.09 -9.80
N THR A 718 46.66 33.93 -10.05
CA THR A 718 45.97 32.72 -10.52
C THR A 718 44.94 32.26 -9.50
N ALA A 719 45.26 32.25 -8.20
CA ALA A 719 44.28 31.92 -7.15
C ALA A 719 43.09 32.90 -7.14
N ARG A 720 43.35 34.21 -7.25
CA ARG A 720 42.28 35.22 -7.32
C ARG A 720 41.40 35.08 -8.57
N LEU A 721 42.02 34.84 -9.73
CA LEU A 721 41.30 34.65 -10.98
C LEU A 721 40.47 33.37 -10.94
N LYS A 722 41.01 32.27 -10.42
CA LYS A 722 40.27 31.02 -10.22
C LYS A 722 39.02 31.26 -9.39
N ILE A 723 39.16 31.84 -8.20
CA ILE A 723 38.03 32.16 -7.31
C ILE A 723 37.02 33.05 -8.03
N ALA A 724 37.47 34.14 -8.65
CA ALA A 724 36.57 35.08 -9.31
C ALA A 724 35.84 34.48 -10.52
N ILE A 725 36.47 33.58 -11.28
CA ILE A 725 35.84 32.85 -12.39
C ILE A 725 34.82 31.85 -11.86
N THR A 726 35.19 31.03 -10.87
CA THR A 726 34.26 30.09 -10.21
C THR A 726 33.05 30.83 -9.63
N ASP A 727 33.27 31.97 -8.96
CA ASP A 727 32.21 32.77 -8.33
C ASP A 727 31.27 33.46 -9.31
N ALA A 728 31.70 33.65 -10.57
CA ALA A 728 30.93 34.33 -11.59
C ALA A 728 29.92 33.43 -12.32
N PHE A 729 30.12 32.12 -12.27
CA PHE A 729 29.28 31.16 -12.96
C PHE A 729 28.62 30.17 -12.00
N GLU A 730 27.50 29.61 -12.43
CA GLU A 730 26.89 28.47 -11.75
C GLU A 730 26.16 27.58 -12.74
N PHE A 731 26.06 26.29 -12.41
CA PHE A 731 25.16 25.39 -13.10
C PHE A 731 23.78 25.47 -12.48
N ARG A 732 22.75 25.58 -13.33
CA ARG A 732 21.35 25.40 -12.95
C ARG A 732 20.74 24.31 -13.80
N TYR A 733 19.86 23.53 -13.20
CA TYR A 733 19.12 22.52 -13.94
C TYR A 733 17.95 23.19 -14.68
N ASP A 734 17.88 23.02 -16.00
CA ASP A 734 16.78 23.53 -16.84
C ASP A 734 16.00 22.35 -17.44
N PRO A 735 14.75 22.13 -17.01
CA PRO A 735 13.95 20.97 -17.40
C PRO A 735 13.31 21.09 -18.78
N GLU A 736 13.33 22.24 -19.45
CA GLU A 736 12.65 22.42 -20.75
C GLU A 736 13.56 22.20 -21.96
N VAL A 737 14.88 22.19 -21.75
CA VAL A 737 15.86 21.99 -22.82
C VAL A 737 15.74 20.56 -23.36
N LEU A 738 15.49 20.44 -24.66
CA LEU A 738 15.49 19.15 -25.36
C LEU A 738 16.90 18.54 -25.35
N VAL A 739 16.96 17.23 -25.11
CA VAL A 739 18.19 16.44 -25.20
C VAL A 739 17.98 15.32 -26.21
N GLY A 740 19.07 14.76 -26.74
CA GLY A 740 18.99 13.53 -27.54
C GLY A 740 18.57 12.32 -26.68
N ASP A 741 18.60 11.13 -27.27
CA ASP A 741 18.23 9.89 -26.57
C ASP A 741 19.00 9.77 -25.25
N ALA A 742 18.28 9.76 -24.14
CA ALA A 742 18.87 9.62 -22.82
C ALA A 742 19.36 8.18 -22.60
N ASN A 743 20.45 8.02 -21.84
CA ASN A 743 21.02 6.71 -21.51
C ASN A 743 20.09 5.84 -20.63
N ASP A 744 19.05 6.44 -20.04
CA ASP A 744 18.00 5.78 -19.24
C ASP A 744 16.77 5.40 -20.08
N GLY A 745 16.77 5.69 -21.39
CA GLY A 745 15.69 5.37 -22.34
C GLY A 745 14.37 6.13 -22.14
N SER A 746 14.26 6.96 -21.08
CA SER A 746 12.97 7.47 -20.60
C SER A 746 12.84 8.99 -20.65
N SER A 747 13.97 9.71 -20.78
CA SER A 747 14.02 11.18 -20.74
C SER A 747 14.23 11.79 -22.12
N SER A 748 13.52 12.88 -22.42
CA SER A 748 13.67 13.65 -23.67
C SER A 748 14.07 15.12 -23.46
N ARG A 749 14.10 15.53 -22.19
CA ARG A 749 14.37 16.91 -21.77
C ARG A 749 15.20 16.96 -20.50
N GLY A 750 15.76 18.13 -20.19
CA GLY A 750 16.45 18.39 -18.94
C GLY A 750 17.96 18.30 -19.05
N LYS A 751 18.66 19.40 -18.80
CA LYS A 751 20.12 19.42 -18.67
C LYS A 751 20.60 20.52 -17.73
N TYR A 752 21.87 20.43 -17.32
CA TYR A 752 22.52 21.55 -16.65
C TYR A 752 22.91 22.62 -17.67
N VAL A 753 22.54 23.86 -17.38
CA VAL A 753 22.89 25.04 -18.15
C VAL A 753 23.77 25.94 -17.29
N LEU A 754 24.83 26.48 -17.89
CA LEU A 754 25.72 27.43 -17.23
C LEU A 754 25.09 28.83 -17.22
N PHE A 755 25.05 29.48 -16.07
CA PHE A 755 24.51 30.82 -15.89
C PHE A 755 25.60 31.80 -15.44
N ASN A 756 25.52 33.03 -15.92
CA ASN A 756 26.24 34.16 -15.35
C ASN A 756 25.50 34.65 -14.09
N LYS A 757 26.13 34.54 -12.92
CA LYS A 757 25.52 34.93 -11.63
C LYS A 757 25.22 36.42 -11.54
N ALA A 758 25.99 37.27 -12.22
CA ALA A 758 25.80 38.72 -12.17
C ALA A 758 24.56 39.19 -12.95
N THR A 759 24.24 38.55 -14.08
CA THR A 759 23.10 38.93 -14.93
C THR A 759 21.89 38.01 -14.76
N GLY A 760 22.10 36.81 -14.20
CA GLY A 760 21.09 35.76 -14.11
C GLY A 760 20.74 35.12 -15.46
N GLN A 761 21.49 35.41 -16.52
CA GLN A 761 21.25 34.91 -17.88
C GLN A 761 22.07 33.65 -18.19
N PRO A 762 21.55 32.74 -19.04
CA PRO A 762 22.30 31.58 -19.50
C PRO A 762 23.48 32.02 -20.38
N VAL A 763 24.58 31.29 -20.30
CA VAL A 763 25.72 31.39 -21.23
C VAL A 763 25.40 30.49 -22.41
N ALA A 764 25.18 31.04 -23.60
CA ALA A 764 24.73 30.24 -24.75
C ALA A 764 25.88 29.77 -25.65
N ASN A 765 27.03 30.46 -25.61
CA ASN A 765 28.17 30.20 -26.48
C ASN A 765 29.49 30.71 -25.87
N ILE A 766 30.58 30.48 -26.61
CA ILE A 766 31.93 30.89 -26.19
C ILE A 766 32.10 32.40 -26.04
N ASP A 767 31.41 33.21 -26.85
CA ASP A 767 31.57 34.66 -26.81
C ASP A 767 30.91 35.25 -25.56
N ASP A 768 29.76 34.71 -25.15
CA ASP A 768 29.12 35.04 -23.87
C ASP A 768 30.05 34.72 -22.69
N TYR A 769 30.67 33.54 -22.70
CA TYR A 769 31.60 33.11 -21.65
C TYR A 769 32.84 34.03 -21.61
N ARG A 770 33.44 34.30 -22.79
CA ARG A 770 34.59 35.20 -22.93
C ARG A 770 34.28 36.61 -22.43
N ALA A 771 33.09 37.14 -22.71
CA ALA A 771 32.69 38.46 -22.26
C ALA A 771 32.71 38.58 -20.73
N VAL A 772 32.20 37.56 -20.04
CA VAL A 772 32.22 37.49 -18.56
C VAL A 772 33.65 37.39 -18.04
N VAL A 773 34.47 36.49 -18.58
CA VAL A 773 35.87 36.33 -18.14
C VAL A 773 36.69 37.59 -18.40
N LYS A 774 36.48 38.29 -19.53
CA LYS A 774 37.11 39.58 -19.81
C LYS A 774 36.73 40.63 -18.76
N ASP A 775 35.47 40.70 -18.35
CA ASP A 775 35.03 41.59 -17.28
C ASP A 775 35.68 41.24 -15.92
N ILE A 776 35.80 39.96 -15.59
CA ILE A 776 36.51 39.49 -14.39
C ILE A 776 37.98 39.89 -14.42
N VAL A 777 38.66 39.65 -15.55
CA VAL A 777 40.06 40.07 -15.76
C VAL A 777 40.18 41.58 -15.58
N HIS A 778 39.25 42.36 -16.14
CA HIS A 778 39.22 43.82 -16.01
C HIS A 778 38.98 44.32 -14.58
N LYS A 779 38.13 43.64 -13.79
CA LYS A 779 37.84 43.99 -12.39
C LYS A 779 38.95 43.54 -11.44
N THR A 780 39.51 42.37 -11.68
CA THR A 780 40.58 41.77 -10.87
C THR A 780 41.91 42.50 -11.09
N ILE A 781 42.13 43.02 -12.31
CA ILE A 781 43.33 43.76 -12.70
C ILE A 781 42.99 45.25 -12.87
N LYS A 782 43.10 46.04 -11.79
CA LYS A 782 42.86 47.49 -11.81
C LYS A 782 43.70 48.15 -12.92
N SER A 783 43.11 49.11 -13.65
CA SER A 783 43.85 49.86 -14.70
C SER A 783 45.04 50.60 -14.08
N GLY A 784 46.26 50.17 -14.42
CA GLY A 784 47.51 50.74 -13.89
C GLY A 784 48.24 49.85 -12.88
N ASP A 785 47.62 48.78 -12.37
CA ASP A 785 48.30 47.81 -11.51
C ASP A 785 49.15 46.82 -12.35
N THR A 786 50.26 47.35 -12.88
CA THR A 786 51.26 46.57 -13.64
C THR A 786 52.15 45.72 -12.74
N SER A 787 51.86 45.67 -11.43
CA SER A 787 52.64 44.93 -10.43
C SER A 787 52.40 43.42 -10.51
N PHE A 788 51.31 42.99 -11.16
CA PHE A 788 50.94 41.59 -11.38
C PHE A 788 51.04 41.16 -12.86
N PHE A 789 50.63 41.96 -13.86
CA PHE A 789 50.54 41.49 -15.26
C PHE A 789 51.43 42.30 -16.24
N THR A 790 51.87 41.68 -17.36
CA THR A 790 52.67 42.34 -18.43
C THR A 790 51.92 43.53 -19.04
N SER A 791 50.64 43.32 -19.42
CA SER A 791 49.67 44.38 -19.70
C SER A 791 48.24 43.84 -19.60
N ARG A 792 47.26 44.68 -19.25
CA ARG A 792 45.83 44.31 -19.22
C ARG A 792 45.33 43.83 -20.60
N GLY A 793 45.86 44.42 -21.69
CA GLY A 793 45.53 44.03 -23.05
C GLY A 793 46.05 42.66 -23.44
N ASP A 794 47.22 42.25 -22.95
CA ASP A 794 47.80 40.94 -23.29
C ASP A 794 47.09 39.78 -22.58
N VAL A 795 46.59 40.00 -21.36
CA VAL A 795 45.76 39.01 -20.64
C VAL A 795 44.39 38.89 -21.30
N ALA A 796 43.79 40.01 -21.75
CA ALA A 796 42.53 39.97 -22.49
C ALA A 796 42.67 39.26 -23.86
N LYS A 797 43.81 39.41 -24.55
CA LYS A 797 44.12 38.66 -25.78
C LYS A 797 44.22 37.15 -25.56
N LEU A 798 44.61 36.69 -24.37
CA LEU A 798 44.63 35.25 -24.06
C LEU A 798 43.23 34.64 -23.97
N VAL A 799 42.20 35.44 -23.67
CA VAL A 799 40.80 34.97 -23.69
C VAL A 799 40.33 34.69 -25.13
N ASP A 800 40.93 35.37 -26.11
CA ASP A 800 40.67 35.16 -27.54
C ASP A 800 41.62 34.13 -28.19
N ASP A 801 42.59 33.60 -27.43
CA ASP A 801 43.54 32.57 -27.89
C ASP A 801 42.81 31.22 -28.10
N PRO A 802 43.11 30.45 -29.17
CA PRO A 802 42.56 29.11 -29.36
C PRO A 802 42.76 28.17 -28.15
N ARG A 803 43.84 28.35 -27.38
CA ARG A 803 44.11 27.58 -26.16
C ARG A 803 43.05 27.81 -25.07
N PHE A 804 42.41 28.98 -25.04
CA PHE A 804 41.32 29.26 -24.11
C PHE A 804 40.14 28.34 -24.36
N ALA A 805 39.76 28.13 -25.62
CA ALA A 805 38.67 27.21 -25.99
C ALA A 805 38.96 25.75 -25.58
N GLY A 806 40.23 25.36 -25.47
CA GLY A 806 40.60 24.07 -24.89
C GLY A 806 40.48 24.04 -23.36
N ALA A 807 40.92 25.12 -22.70
CA ALA A 807 40.96 25.22 -21.23
C ALA A 807 39.57 25.30 -20.58
N ILE A 808 38.57 25.82 -21.28
CA ILE A 808 37.20 25.94 -20.75
C ILE A 808 36.47 24.60 -20.65
N LYS A 809 36.88 23.58 -21.42
CA LYS A 809 36.11 22.34 -21.58
C LYS A 809 35.96 21.57 -20.27
N ILE A 810 34.77 21.02 -20.06
CA ILE A 810 34.45 20.14 -18.94
C ILE A 810 34.26 18.73 -19.50
N ASN A 811 35.17 17.82 -19.12
CA ASN A 811 35.19 16.44 -19.64
C ASN A 811 35.15 16.36 -21.18
N GLY A 812 35.81 17.31 -21.86
CA GLY A 812 35.85 17.38 -23.32
C GLY A 812 34.65 18.08 -23.99
N ALA A 813 33.59 18.38 -23.24
CA ALA A 813 32.41 19.12 -23.71
C ALA A 813 32.50 20.62 -23.38
N GLU A 814 31.77 21.44 -24.12
CA GLU A 814 31.66 22.87 -23.83
C GLU A 814 30.79 23.09 -22.57
N PRO A 815 31.15 24.02 -21.66
CA PRO A 815 30.41 24.22 -20.41
C PRO A 815 28.92 24.59 -20.57
N TRP A 816 28.56 25.26 -21.66
CA TRP A 816 27.17 25.63 -21.97
C TRP A 816 26.41 24.54 -22.73
N ASP A 817 27.09 23.47 -23.15
CA ASP A 817 26.49 22.36 -23.90
C ASP A 817 26.92 21.00 -23.33
N LEU A 818 26.72 20.84 -22.03
CA LEU A 818 26.95 19.56 -21.37
C LEU A 818 25.88 18.54 -21.79
N PRO A 819 26.26 17.26 -21.98
CA PRO A 819 25.29 16.19 -22.11
C PRO A 819 24.44 16.09 -20.83
N SER A 820 23.23 15.52 -20.96
CA SER A 820 22.35 15.27 -19.82
C SER A 820 23.03 14.40 -18.76
N GLY A 821 22.58 14.52 -17.51
CA GLY A 821 23.06 13.71 -16.39
C GLY A 821 23.52 14.53 -15.17
N GLY A 822 23.18 14.02 -13.99
CA GLY A 822 23.57 14.59 -12.70
C GLY A 822 24.32 13.60 -11.83
N ASP A 823 24.65 14.05 -10.62
CA ASP A 823 25.35 13.26 -9.62
C ASP A 823 24.36 12.85 -8.51
N GLY A 824 23.99 11.56 -8.51
CA GLY A 824 23.07 11.01 -7.53
C GLY A 824 23.57 11.06 -6.08
N THR A 825 24.88 11.04 -5.89
CA THR A 825 25.49 11.16 -4.56
C THR A 825 25.21 12.55 -4.00
N SER A 826 25.59 13.59 -4.76
CA SER A 826 25.38 14.99 -4.38
C SER A 826 23.90 15.31 -4.20
N ALA A 827 23.01 14.78 -5.05
CA ALA A 827 21.57 15.00 -4.91
C ALA A 827 20.94 14.33 -3.69
N THR A 828 21.48 13.18 -3.25
CA THR A 828 21.08 12.56 -1.99
C THR A 828 21.55 13.41 -0.80
N GLU A 829 22.80 13.88 -0.80
CA GLU A 829 23.35 14.76 0.27
C GLU A 829 22.63 16.12 0.41
N VAL A 830 21.99 16.61 -0.66
CA VAL A 830 21.18 17.83 -0.61
C VAL A 830 20.01 17.67 0.37
N LEU A 831 19.42 16.48 0.42
CA LEU A 831 18.22 16.18 1.22
C LEU A 831 18.54 15.41 2.52
N ASP A 832 19.66 14.70 2.55
CA ASP A 832 20.14 13.91 3.68
C ASP A 832 21.42 14.49 4.32
N GLU A 833 21.96 13.78 5.29
CA GLU A 833 23.32 13.97 5.79
C GLU A 833 24.38 13.52 4.76
N PRO A 834 25.68 13.78 4.98
CA PRO A 834 26.74 13.25 4.11
C PRO A 834 26.63 11.74 3.90
N VAL A 835 26.63 11.33 2.62
CA VAL A 835 26.46 9.94 2.20
C VAL A 835 27.76 9.34 1.65
N GLU A 836 27.78 8.03 1.51
CA GLU A 836 28.86 7.30 0.84
C GLU A 836 28.34 6.38 -0.26
N MET A 837 29.19 6.18 -1.27
CA MET A 837 28.94 5.26 -2.36
C MET A 837 29.54 3.89 -2.02
N THR A 838 28.71 2.85 -2.00
CA THR A 838 29.15 1.47 -1.78
C THR A 838 28.72 0.60 -2.97
N TYR A 839 29.67 -0.09 -3.60
CA TYR A 839 29.37 -1.01 -4.69
C TYR A 839 28.56 -2.20 -4.21
N VAL A 840 27.45 -2.47 -4.90
CA VAL A 840 26.64 -3.68 -4.79
C VAL A 840 27.20 -4.74 -5.72
N LEU A 841 27.49 -4.38 -6.98
CA LEU A 841 28.06 -5.27 -7.99
C LEU A 841 29.12 -4.53 -8.81
N ARG A 842 30.38 -5.01 -8.78
CA ARG A 842 31.52 -4.36 -9.45
C ARG A 842 31.76 -4.91 -10.85
N GLN A 843 32.44 -4.13 -11.71
CA GLN A 843 32.76 -4.57 -13.08
C GLN A 843 33.54 -5.88 -13.14
N ALA A 844 34.45 -6.10 -12.20
CA ALA A 844 35.23 -7.34 -12.13
C ALA A 844 34.34 -8.58 -11.91
N GLU A 845 33.30 -8.45 -11.07
CA GLU A 845 32.34 -9.53 -10.80
C GLU A 845 31.43 -9.77 -12.01
N ILE A 846 30.99 -8.69 -12.68
CA ILE A 846 30.19 -8.77 -13.91
C ILE A 846 30.96 -9.47 -15.04
N ASN A 847 32.22 -9.12 -15.22
CA ASN A 847 33.09 -9.73 -16.24
C ASN A 847 33.39 -11.20 -15.94
N ALA A 848 33.41 -11.59 -14.67
CA ALA A 848 33.59 -12.97 -14.24
C ALA A 848 32.30 -13.81 -14.32
N THR A 849 31.13 -13.16 -14.41
CA THR A 849 29.81 -13.83 -14.40
C THR A 849 29.26 -13.97 -15.83
N PRO A 850 28.96 -15.20 -16.31
CA PRO A 850 28.31 -15.42 -17.60
C PRO A 850 26.99 -14.64 -17.72
N PRO A 851 26.64 -14.08 -18.91
CA PRO A 851 25.47 -13.22 -19.06
C PRO A 851 24.16 -13.75 -18.47
N PHE A 852 23.89 -15.05 -18.62
CA PHE A 852 22.66 -15.70 -18.13
C PHE A 852 22.63 -15.90 -16.60
N GLU A 853 23.77 -15.82 -15.91
CA GLU A 853 23.85 -15.93 -14.43
C GLU A 853 23.82 -14.56 -13.75
N ARG A 854 23.99 -13.47 -14.51
CA ARG A 854 24.11 -12.12 -13.94
C ARG A 854 22.88 -11.70 -13.14
N PRO A 855 21.63 -11.98 -13.54
CA PRO A 855 20.47 -11.60 -12.72
C PRO A 855 20.46 -12.29 -11.36
N ALA A 856 20.79 -13.59 -11.30
CA ALA A 856 20.92 -14.31 -10.04
C ALA A 856 22.06 -13.72 -9.18
N LYS A 857 23.19 -13.38 -9.81
CA LYS A 857 24.33 -12.74 -9.13
C LYS A 857 23.99 -11.37 -8.56
N LEU A 858 23.22 -10.57 -9.31
CA LEU A 858 22.69 -9.30 -8.83
C LEU A 858 21.77 -9.50 -7.63
N MET A 859 20.89 -10.51 -7.66
CA MET A 859 20.00 -10.81 -6.54
C MET A 859 20.77 -11.19 -5.27
N GLU A 860 21.77 -12.07 -5.39
CA GLU A 860 22.66 -12.45 -4.29
C GLU A 860 23.30 -11.19 -3.68
N LYS A 861 23.93 -10.37 -4.52
CA LYS A 861 24.61 -9.14 -4.07
C LYS A 861 23.67 -8.10 -3.51
N PHE A 862 22.45 -8.01 -4.02
CA PHE A 862 21.42 -7.14 -3.50
C PHE A 862 21.05 -7.54 -2.07
N ILE A 863 20.75 -8.81 -1.82
CA ILE A 863 20.39 -9.27 -0.47
C ILE A 863 21.55 -9.09 0.52
N GLU A 864 22.79 -9.32 0.11
CA GLU A 864 23.99 -9.05 0.92
C GLU A 864 24.16 -7.56 1.25
N SER A 865 23.91 -6.68 0.26
CA SER A 865 24.22 -5.26 0.37
C SER A 865 23.15 -4.44 1.10
N PHE A 866 21.92 -4.96 1.14
CA PHE A 866 20.78 -4.28 1.74
C PHE A 866 20.15 -5.14 2.81
N VAL A 867 20.38 -4.80 4.08
CA VAL A 867 19.71 -5.42 5.24
C VAL A 867 18.61 -4.46 5.69
N PRO A 868 17.35 -4.90 5.82
CA PRO A 868 16.27 -4.06 6.32
C PRO A 868 16.61 -3.48 7.70
N SER A 869 16.17 -2.25 7.91
CA SER A 869 16.43 -1.51 9.16
C SER A 869 15.64 -2.03 10.37
N THR A 870 14.55 -2.77 10.14
CA THR A 870 13.65 -3.31 11.16
C THR A 870 13.40 -4.82 10.99
N ASP A 871 12.96 -5.47 12.08
CA ASP A 871 12.42 -6.83 12.07
C ASP A 871 11.05 -6.83 12.78
N PRO A 872 9.91 -7.06 12.08
CA PRO A 872 9.82 -7.36 10.65
C PRO A 872 10.25 -6.17 9.77
N ALA A 873 10.70 -6.47 8.56
CA ALA A 873 11.18 -5.48 7.61
C ALA A 873 10.07 -4.50 7.21
N ASP A 874 10.40 -3.19 7.17
CA ASP A 874 9.49 -2.16 6.70
C ASP A 874 9.39 -2.21 5.16
N PRO A 875 8.22 -2.52 4.58
CA PRO A 875 8.03 -2.58 3.13
C PRO A 875 8.13 -1.21 2.44
N SER A 876 8.10 -0.11 3.20
CA SER A 876 8.21 1.25 2.69
C SER A 876 9.66 1.77 2.63
N GLU A 877 10.60 1.07 3.27
CA GLU A 877 12.02 1.42 3.33
C GLU A 877 12.61 1.56 1.91
N LYS A 878 13.36 2.65 1.69
CA LYS A 878 13.99 2.96 0.41
C LYS A 878 15.46 3.30 0.59
N VAL A 879 16.30 2.71 -0.25
CA VAL A 879 17.72 3.06 -0.30
C VAL A 879 18.09 3.44 -1.72
N ALA A 880 18.74 4.58 -1.90
CA ALA A 880 19.15 5.03 -3.22
C ALA A 880 20.16 4.03 -3.82
N ILE A 881 19.88 3.55 -5.03
CA ILE A 881 20.70 2.61 -5.79
C ILE A 881 20.83 3.11 -7.23
N SER A 882 21.98 2.89 -7.84
CA SER A 882 22.26 3.34 -9.19
C SER A 882 22.99 2.29 -9.99
N THR A 883 22.65 2.25 -11.28
CA THR A 883 23.45 1.65 -12.34
C THR A 883 24.36 2.73 -12.92
N ARG A 884 25.68 2.53 -12.87
CA ARG A 884 26.69 3.55 -13.15
C ARG A 884 26.53 4.19 -14.53
N GLY A 885 26.23 5.49 -14.54
CA GLY A 885 26.10 6.27 -15.77
C GLY A 885 24.76 6.12 -16.50
N ARG A 886 23.81 5.37 -15.91
CA ARG A 886 22.46 5.17 -16.46
C ARG A 886 21.39 5.84 -15.62
N HIS A 887 21.09 5.29 -14.44
CA HIS A 887 19.89 5.65 -13.68
C HIS A 887 20.15 5.61 -12.17
N LEU A 888 19.49 6.50 -11.42
CA LEU A 888 19.40 6.45 -9.96
C LEU A 888 17.93 6.24 -9.59
N PHE A 889 17.69 5.29 -8.71
CA PHE A 889 16.36 4.86 -8.30
C PHE A 889 16.40 4.29 -6.87
N ASN A 890 15.28 3.76 -6.36
CA ASN A 890 15.19 3.34 -4.96
C ASN A 890 15.09 1.81 -4.85
N ALA A 891 16.11 1.19 -4.24
CA ALA A 891 16.05 -0.19 -3.78
C ALA A 891 14.98 -0.35 -2.70
N LEU A 892 14.33 -1.52 -2.66
CA LEU A 892 13.26 -1.86 -1.73
C LEU A 892 13.68 -3.02 -0.82
N PRO A 893 14.57 -2.79 0.16
CA PRO A 893 15.17 -3.86 0.96
C PRO A 893 14.19 -4.65 1.80
N GLY A 894 13.13 -4.00 2.29
CA GLY A 894 12.09 -4.60 3.10
C GLY A 894 10.89 -5.12 2.32
N HIS A 895 10.94 -5.15 0.98
CA HIS A 895 9.82 -5.67 0.19
C HIS A 895 9.54 -7.14 0.57
N PRO A 896 8.27 -7.52 0.85
CA PRO A 896 7.92 -8.85 1.38
C PRO A 896 8.38 -10.02 0.52
N SER A 897 8.47 -9.83 -0.80
CA SER A 897 8.96 -10.87 -1.72
C SER A 897 10.39 -11.31 -1.41
N THR A 898 11.22 -10.46 -0.79
CA THR A 898 12.63 -10.79 -0.49
C THR A 898 12.82 -11.53 0.83
N ALA A 899 11.79 -11.60 1.68
CA ALA A 899 11.86 -12.24 2.99
C ALA A 899 12.30 -13.73 2.93
N PRO A 900 11.80 -14.57 2.00
CA PRO A 900 12.23 -15.98 1.91
C PRO A 900 13.73 -16.16 1.64
N LEU A 901 14.37 -15.19 0.96
CA LEU A 901 15.80 -15.25 0.66
C LEU A 901 16.67 -14.96 1.89
N ARG A 902 16.12 -14.25 2.87
CA ARG A 902 16.82 -13.82 4.10
C ARG A 902 16.67 -14.84 5.24
N GLU A 903 15.81 -15.85 5.08
CA GLU A 903 15.52 -16.82 6.13
C GLU A 903 16.78 -17.59 6.58
N GLY A 904 17.03 -17.60 7.89
CA GLY A 904 18.21 -18.24 8.47
C GLY A 904 19.54 -17.47 8.26
N GLY A 905 19.47 -16.23 7.76
CA GLY A 905 20.60 -15.31 7.68
C GLY A 905 21.56 -15.55 6.50
N PRO A 906 22.68 -14.79 6.42
CA PRO A 906 23.56 -14.77 5.25
C PRO A 906 24.16 -16.13 4.87
N ALA A 907 24.38 -17.01 5.84
CA ALA A 907 24.92 -18.36 5.59
C ALA A 907 24.01 -19.23 4.72
N ASN A 908 22.70 -18.95 4.71
CA ASN A 908 21.70 -19.70 3.95
C ASN A 908 21.33 -19.02 2.62
N LEU A 909 21.85 -17.82 2.33
CA LEU A 909 21.43 -17.05 1.15
C LEU A 909 21.56 -17.83 -0.17
N ALA A 910 22.71 -18.47 -0.40
CA ALA A 910 22.92 -19.26 -1.62
C ALA A 910 21.93 -20.43 -1.72
N ALA A 911 21.66 -21.11 -0.60
CA ALA A 911 20.69 -22.21 -0.56
C ALA A 911 19.25 -21.70 -0.77
N ASN A 912 18.89 -20.55 -0.20
CA ASN A 912 17.59 -19.93 -0.40
C ASN A 912 17.41 -19.43 -1.84
N LEU A 913 18.44 -18.84 -2.45
CA LEU A 913 18.40 -18.42 -3.85
C LEU A 913 18.20 -19.62 -4.78
N GLN A 914 18.90 -20.72 -4.51
CA GLN A 914 18.69 -21.97 -5.25
C GLN A 914 17.25 -22.47 -5.07
N ARG A 915 16.78 -22.59 -3.83
CA ARG A 915 15.48 -23.16 -3.45
C ARG A 915 14.27 -22.33 -3.91
N GLU A 916 14.37 -21.00 -3.82
CA GLU A 916 13.22 -20.08 -4.01
C GLU A 916 13.17 -19.45 -5.40
N LEU A 917 14.29 -19.39 -6.13
CA LEU A 917 14.37 -18.78 -7.45
C LEU A 917 14.79 -19.76 -8.55
N LEU A 918 15.93 -20.44 -8.39
CA LEU A 918 16.55 -21.20 -9.48
C LEU A 918 15.90 -22.57 -9.69
N ASP A 919 15.71 -23.37 -8.64
CA ASP A 919 15.06 -24.69 -8.73
C ASP A 919 13.62 -24.56 -9.26
N PRO A 920 12.79 -23.60 -8.78
CA PRO A 920 11.46 -23.41 -9.36
C PRO A 920 11.52 -22.96 -10.82
N ALA A 921 12.46 -22.10 -11.22
CA ALA A 921 12.62 -21.70 -12.62
C ALA A 921 12.95 -22.90 -13.52
N GLN A 922 13.88 -23.76 -13.10
CA GLN A 922 14.26 -24.96 -13.83
C GLN A 922 13.09 -25.95 -13.94
N ALA A 923 12.31 -26.11 -12.86
CA ALA A 923 11.11 -26.94 -12.87
C ALA A 923 10.07 -26.41 -13.86
N LEU A 924 9.82 -25.09 -13.88
CA LEU A 924 8.89 -24.46 -14.83
C LEU A 924 9.34 -24.62 -16.28
N ALA A 925 10.64 -24.49 -16.56
CA ALA A 925 11.17 -24.65 -17.91
C ALA A 925 11.14 -26.09 -18.43
N ALA A 926 11.25 -27.07 -17.52
CA ALA A 926 11.21 -28.49 -17.86
C ALA A 926 9.79 -29.05 -17.95
N ALA A 927 8.83 -28.49 -17.20
CA ALA A 927 7.46 -28.97 -17.15
C ALA A 927 6.68 -28.62 -18.43
N PRO A 928 6.09 -29.61 -19.13
CA PRO A 928 5.14 -29.34 -20.20
C PRO A 928 3.89 -28.65 -19.63
N MET A 929 3.46 -27.57 -20.29
CA MET A 929 2.13 -27.00 -20.10
C MET A 929 1.14 -27.80 -20.93
N SER A 930 -0.04 -28.08 -20.38
CA SER A 930 -1.07 -28.80 -21.12
C SER A 930 -1.55 -28.02 -22.34
N ALA A 931 -1.99 -28.72 -23.39
CA ALA A 931 -2.60 -28.06 -24.56
C ALA A 931 -3.71 -27.07 -24.17
N ALA A 932 -4.52 -27.42 -23.16
CA ALA A 932 -5.56 -26.55 -22.61
C ALA A 932 -4.99 -25.26 -21.98
N ALA A 933 -3.90 -25.35 -21.20
CA ALA A 933 -3.26 -24.19 -20.60
C ALA A 933 -2.57 -23.28 -21.63
N LEU A 934 -2.16 -23.84 -22.78
CA LEU A 934 -1.52 -23.11 -23.89
C LEU A 934 -2.49 -22.38 -24.81
N ALA A 935 -3.77 -22.77 -24.83
CA ALA A 935 -4.77 -22.18 -25.73
C ALA A 935 -5.00 -20.69 -25.46
N ALA A 936 -5.18 -20.29 -24.19
CA ALA A 936 -5.39 -18.90 -23.81
C ALA A 936 -4.24 -17.95 -24.19
N PRO A 937 -2.96 -18.23 -23.85
CA PRO A 937 -1.85 -17.37 -24.26
C PRO A 937 -1.64 -17.38 -25.79
N PHE A 938 -1.87 -18.50 -26.48
CA PHE A 938 -1.80 -18.54 -27.94
C PHE A 938 -2.81 -17.57 -28.56
N GLU A 939 -4.07 -17.67 -28.10
CA GLU A 939 -5.14 -16.81 -28.56
C GLU A 939 -4.86 -15.34 -28.28
N GLU A 940 -4.38 -15.00 -27.08
CA GLU A 940 -4.01 -13.62 -26.71
C GLU A 940 -2.98 -13.04 -27.68
N ILE A 941 -1.95 -13.82 -28.03
CA ILE A 941 -0.90 -13.40 -28.96
C ILE A 941 -1.48 -13.17 -30.35
N VAL A 942 -2.16 -14.17 -30.93
CA VAL A 942 -2.61 -14.12 -32.33
C VAL A 942 -3.76 -13.11 -32.49
N ALA A 943 -4.73 -13.06 -31.57
CA ALA A 943 -5.78 -12.05 -31.58
C ALA A 943 -5.21 -10.64 -31.36
N GLY A 944 -4.15 -10.51 -30.55
CA GLY A 944 -3.43 -9.26 -30.35
C GLY A 944 -2.74 -8.74 -31.61
N LEU A 945 -2.14 -9.64 -32.40
CA LEU A 945 -1.61 -9.32 -33.74
C LEU A 945 -2.73 -8.97 -34.70
N LEU A 946 -3.84 -9.72 -34.68
CA LEU A 946 -4.98 -9.49 -35.57
C LEU A 946 -5.60 -8.10 -35.35
N ARG A 947 -5.79 -7.67 -34.09
CA ARG A 947 -6.32 -6.33 -33.78
C ARG A 947 -5.48 -5.18 -34.33
N ASN A 948 -4.19 -5.40 -34.53
CA ASN A 948 -3.25 -4.42 -35.07
C ASN A 948 -3.05 -4.54 -36.60
N SER A 949 -3.60 -5.59 -37.21
CA SER A 949 -3.48 -5.84 -38.63
C SER A 949 -4.23 -4.78 -39.44
N LYS A 950 -3.56 -4.25 -40.47
CA LYS A 950 -4.11 -3.25 -41.40
C LYS A 950 -4.52 -3.83 -42.74
N SER A 951 -4.19 -5.10 -43.00
CA SER A 951 -4.39 -5.77 -44.29
C SER A 951 -5.41 -6.89 -44.15
N ASP A 952 -6.37 -6.98 -45.09
CA ASP A 952 -7.35 -8.06 -45.11
C ASP A 952 -6.68 -9.44 -45.30
N ALA A 953 -5.57 -9.50 -46.04
CA ALA A 953 -4.82 -10.74 -46.23
C ALA A 953 -4.10 -11.18 -44.94
N GLU A 954 -3.47 -10.24 -44.23
CA GLU A 954 -2.90 -10.52 -42.91
C GLU A 954 -4.00 -10.92 -41.91
N ARG A 955 -5.14 -10.21 -41.92
CA ARG A 955 -6.28 -10.54 -41.06
C ARG A 955 -6.79 -11.96 -41.30
N LEU A 956 -6.97 -12.34 -42.56
CA LEU A 956 -7.40 -13.68 -42.94
C LEU A 956 -6.37 -14.74 -42.51
N ALA A 957 -5.08 -14.50 -42.73
CA ALA A 957 -4.02 -15.44 -42.32
C ALA A 957 -3.98 -15.65 -40.79
N LEU A 958 -4.12 -14.57 -40.01
CA LEU A 958 -4.17 -14.65 -38.54
C LEU A 958 -5.45 -15.30 -38.03
N ARG A 959 -6.61 -15.09 -38.68
CA ARG A 959 -7.85 -15.84 -38.35
C ARG A 959 -7.70 -17.33 -38.63
N ASN A 960 -7.18 -17.70 -39.79
CA ASN A 960 -6.91 -19.11 -40.12
C ASN A 960 -5.94 -19.75 -39.11
N THR A 961 -4.99 -18.97 -38.57
CA THR A 961 -4.08 -19.43 -37.51
C THR A 961 -4.83 -19.68 -36.20
N LEU A 962 -5.77 -18.81 -35.81
CA LEU A 962 -6.63 -19.03 -34.64
C LEU A 962 -7.53 -20.26 -34.79
N GLU A 963 -8.03 -20.52 -36.00
CA GLU A 963 -8.96 -21.64 -36.26
C GLU A 963 -8.26 -22.99 -36.36
N ASN A 964 -7.12 -23.06 -37.03
CA ASN A 964 -6.52 -24.33 -37.46
C ASN A 964 -5.22 -24.69 -36.75
N GLU A 965 -4.61 -23.75 -36.01
CA GLU A 965 -3.26 -23.90 -35.47
C GLU A 965 -3.23 -23.73 -33.94
N MET A 966 -4.34 -24.03 -33.27
CA MET A 966 -4.39 -24.04 -31.82
C MET A 966 -3.52 -25.19 -31.27
N PRO A 967 -2.80 -25.00 -30.14
CA PRO A 967 -2.00 -26.06 -29.54
C PRO A 967 -2.85 -27.29 -29.22
N ALA A 968 -2.46 -28.45 -29.75
CA ALA A 968 -3.16 -29.74 -29.55
C ALA A 968 -2.34 -30.76 -28.76
N ALA A 969 -1.13 -30.38 -28.35
CA ALA A 969 -0.23 -31.23 -27.58
C ALA A 969 0.43 -30.42 -26.48
N ASP A 970 0.81 -31.11 -25.41
CA ASP A 970 1.56 -30.52 -24.30
C ASP A 970 2.93 -30.06 -24.77
N MET A 971 3.33 -28.85 -24.35
CA MET A 971 4.60 -28.25 -24.74
C MET A 971 5.24 -27.57 -23.55
N THR A 972 6.56 -27.70 -23.43
CA THR A 972 7.33 -26.80 -22.55
C THR A 972 7.19 -25.35 -23.01
N PRO A 973 7.39 -24.34 -22.14
CA PRO A 973 7.31 -22.93 -22.52
C PRO A 973 8.20 -22.58 -23.73
N ARG A 974 9.39 -23.20 -23.84
CA ARG A 974 10.28 -23.03 -24.99
C ARG A 974 9.74 -23.63 -26.28
N GLN A 975 9.13 -24.81 -26.22
CA GLN A 975 8.49 -25.42 -27.39
C GLN A 975 7.28 -24.59 -27.83
N PHE A 976 6.51 -24.07 -26.89
CA PHE A 976 5.38 -23.18 -27.17
C PHE A 976 5.85 -21.86 -27.83
N GLU A 977 6.93 -21.26 -27.32
CA GLU A 977 7.55 -20.08 -27.92
C GLU A 977 7.86 -20.32 -29.42
N GLN A 978 8.55 -21.42 -29.72
CA GLN A 978 8.91 -21.81 -31.08
C GLN A 978 7.70 -22.15 -31.95
N TYR A 979 6.67 -22.78 -31.36
CA TYR A 979 5.42 -23.09 -32.03
C TYR A 979 4.73 -21.81 -32.51
N VAL A 980 4.50 -20.84 -31.61
CA VAL A 980 3.87 -19.55 -31.97
C VAL A 980 4.68 -18.82 -33.03
N GLN A 981 6.00 -18.74 -32.86
CA GLN A 981 6.88 -18.08 -33.84
C GLN A 981 6.74 -18.67 -35.25
N THR A 982 6.61 -19.99 -35.33
CA THR A 982 6.42 -20.70 -36.59
C THR A 982 5.04 -20.40 -37.19
N LYS A 983 3.96 -20.48 -36.40
CA LYS A 983 2.59 -20.35 -36.89
C LYS A 983 2.23 -18.94 -37.39
N VAL A 984 2.75 -17.89 -36.76
CA VAL A 984 2.45 -16.50 -37.20
C VAL A 984 3.38 -15.97 -38.29
N SER A 985 4.47 -16.67 -38.61
CA SER A 985 5.54 -16.19 -39.50
C SER A 985 5.05 -15.73 -40.88
N ALA A 986 4.14 -16.50 -41.50
CA ALA A 986 3.60 -16.17 -42.81
C ALA A 986 2.78 -14.87 -42.80
N ALA A 987 1.95 -14.68 -41.77
CA ALA A 987 1.16 -13.45 -41.61
C ALA A 987 2.06 -12.22 -41.37
N LEU A 988 3.11 -12.37 -40.55
CA LEU A 988 4.05 -11.28 -40.31
C LEU A 988 4.89 -10.94 -41.54
N ALA A 989 5.24 -11.91 -42.37
CA ALA A 989 5.88 -11.65 -43.66
C ALA A 989 4.99 -10.83 -44.60
N MET A 990 3.67 -11.07 -44.59
CA MET A 990 2.70 -10.24 -45.33
C MET A 990 2.68 -8.80 -44.81
N ARG A 991 2.70 -8.61 -43.49
CA ARG A 991 2.78 -7.27 -42.88
C ARG A 991 4.06 -6.52 -43.27
N VAL A 992 5.21 -7.18 -43.20
CA VAL A 992 6.49 -6.58 -43.61
C VAL A 992 6.45 -6.14 -45.08
N GLN A 993 5.84 -6.96 -45.95
CA GLN A 993 5.73 -6.63 -47.37
C GLN A 993 4.77 -5.45 -47.61
N GLU A 994 3.61 -5.43 -46.95
CA GLU A 994 2.63 -4.34 -47.05
C GLU A 994 3.19 -3.00 -46.52
N GLU A 995 3.83 -2.99 -45.35
CA GLU A 995 4.46 -1.77 -44.80
C GLU A 995 5.58 -1.26 -45.73
N LEU A 996 6.30 -2.17 -46.39
CA LEU A 996 7.30 -1.81 -47.38
C LEU A 996 6.67 -1.22 -48.64
N ASP A 997 5.56 -1.78 -49.13
CA ASP A 997 4.86 -1.29 -50.31
C ASP A 997 4.18 0.07 -50.05
N GLN A 998 3.62 0.28 -48.85
CA GLN A 998 3.11 1.57 -48.39
C GLN A 998 4.21 2.63 -48.28
N TRP A 999 5.40 2.24 -47.83
CA TRP A 999 6.56 3.14 -47.81
C TRP A 999 7.04 3.50 -49.23
N LYS A 1000 6.98 2.57 -50.19
CA LYS A 1000 7.36 2.80 -51.60
C LYS A 1000 6.36 3.68 -52.35
N ALA A 1001 5.06 3.51 -52.11
CA ALA A 1001 3.99 4.15 -52.86
C ALA A 1001 4.11 5.68 -53.03
N PRO A 1002 4.48 6.49 -52.00
CA PRO A 1002 4.62 7.93 -52.14
C PRO A 1002 5.97 8.41 -52.69
N LEU A 1003 6.97 7.53 -52.90
CA LEU A 1003 8.33 7.94 -53.25
C LEU A 1003 8.51 8.20 -54.76
N ASN A 1004 9.07 9.37 -55.11
CA ASN A 1004 9.52 9.69 -56.46
C ASN A 1004 10.84 10.50 -56.40
N PRO A 1005 11.98 9.96 -56.88
CA PRO A 1005 12.14 8.66 -57.54
C PRO A 1005 11.90 7.48 -56.59
N GLN A 1006 11.68 6.30 -57.17
CA GLN A 1006 11.56 5.05 -56.42
C GLN A 1006 12.88 4.69 -55.71
N PRO A 1007 12.83 4.03 -54.54
CA PRO A 1007 14.02 3.67 -53.78
C PRO A 1007 14.89 2.65 -54.53
N THR A 1008 16.20 2.71 -54.29
CA THR A 1008 17.17 1.73 -54.78
C THR A 1008 17.01 0.38 -54.07
N PRO A 1009 17.51 -0.73 -54.64
CA PRO A 1009 17.47 -2.05 -53.97
C PRO A 1009 18.13 -2.07 -52.59
N ALA A 1010 19.17 -1.26 -52.38
CA ALA A 1010 19.87 -1.16 -51.09
C ALA A 1010 19.01 -0.43 -50.04
N GLU A 1011 18.36 0.68 -50.42
CA GLU A 1011 17.43 1.40 -49.54
C GLU A 1011 16.19 0.56 -49.21
N GLU A 1012 15.70 -0.20 -50.19
CA GLU A 1012 14.62 -1.17 -49.97
C GLU A 1012 15.05 -2.27 -48.98
N GLN A 1013 16.23 -2.84 -49.14
CA GLN A 1013 16.73 -3.89 -48.25
C GLN A 1013 16.95 -3.36 -46.82
N GLU A 1014 17.52 -2.16 -46.67
CA GLU A 1014 17.69 -1.52 -45.36
C GLU A 1014 16.34 -1.24 -44.70
N LYS A 1015 15.37 -0.71 -45.46
CA LYS A 1015 14.03 -0.45 -44.94
C LYS A 1015 13.30 -1.74 -44.57
N ARG A 1016 13.38 -2.78 -45.40
CA ARG A 1016 12.83 -4.11 -45.12
C ARG A 1016 13.42 -4.67 -43.83
N ALA A 1017 14.74 -4.59 -43.63
CA ALA A 1017 15.38 -5.05 -42.41
C ALA A 1017 14.90 -4.28 -41.17
N LYS A 1018 14.72 -2.95 -41.26
CA LYS A 1018 14.15 -2.13 -40.17
C LYS A 1018 12.71 -2.50 -39.84
N ILE A 1019 11.86 -2.66 -40.86
CA ILE A 1019 10.46 -3.09 -40.68
C ILE A 1019 10.43 -4.48 -40.06
N GLN A 1020 11.22 -5.42 -40.58
CA GLN A 1020 11.29 -6.78 -40.05
C GLN A 1020 11.76 -6.81 -38.59
N ALA A 1021 12.79 -6.04 -38.23
CA ALA A 1021 13.23 -5.93 -36.84
C ALA A 1021 12.13 -5.38 -35.92
N SER A 1022 11.41 -4.35 -36.35
CA SER A 1022 10.28 -3.76 -35.61
C SER A 1022 9.12 -4.76 -35.41
N VAL A 1023 8.76 -5.51 -36.45
CA VAL A 1023 7.70 -6.54 -36.38
C VAL A 1023 8.14 -7.72 -35.49
N GLU A 1024 9.39 -8.15 -35.60
CA GLU A 1024 9.95 -9.22 -34.77
C GLU A 1024 10.04 -8.81 -33.30
N GLU A 1025 10.37 -7.54 -33.01
CA GLU A 1025 10.37 -6.99 -31.66
C GLU A 1025 8.95 -6.92 -31.07
N GLU A 1026 7.95 -6.45 -31.83
CA GLU A 1026 6.55 -6.45 -31.38
C GLU A 1026 6.08 -7.88 -31.05
N LYS A 1027 6.38 -8.84 -31.95
CA LYS A 1027 6.07 -10.27 -31.74
C LYS A 1027 6.74 -10.78 -30.47
N ARG A 1028 8.06 -10.58 -30.35
CA ARG A 1028 8.85 -11.05 -29.20
C ARG A 1028 8.29 -10.48 -27.89
N ARG A 1029 8.03 -9.17 -27.82
CA ARG A 1029 7.46 -8.53 -26.63
C ARG A 1029 6.11 -9.13 -26.24
N ARG A 1030 5.23 -9.41 -27.21
CA ARG A 1030 3.91 -10.04 -26.95
C ARG A 1030 4.07 -11.47 -26.48
N LEU A 1031 4.94 -12.24 -27.13
CA LEU A 1031 5.21 -13.63 -26.79
C LEU A 1031 5.78 -13.78 -25.39
N ASP A 1032 6.82 -13.00 -25.09
CA ASP A 1032 7.44 -12.95 -23.76
C ASP A 1032 6.41 -12.57 -22.70
N SER A 1033 5.63 -11.50 -22.93
CA SER A 1033 4.63 -11.06 -21.97
C SER A 1033 3.55 -12.13 -21.77
N ALA A 1034 3.05 -12.76 -22.83
CA ALA A 1034 2.03 -13.81 -22.72
C ALA A 1034 2.56 -15.02 -21.94
N ILE A 1035 3.78 -15.49 -22.21
CA ILE A 1035 4.38 -16.61 -21.48
C ILE A 1035 4.62 -16.24 -20.00
N LEU A 1036 5.20 -15.06 -19.74
CA LEU A 1036 5.49 -14.59 -18.38
C LEU A 1036 4.24 -14.42 -17.52
N ASN A 1037 3.11 -14.05 -18.13
CA ASN A 1037 1.84 -13.86 -17.41
C ASN A 1037 0.94 -15.10 -17.44
N ALA A 1038 1.25 -16.11 -18.27
CA ALA A 1038 0.55 -17.41 -18.28
C ALA A 1038 1.12 -18.40 -17.26
N VAL A 1039 2.40 -18.23 -16.89
CA VAL A 1039 3.10 -19.08 -15.91
C VAL A 1039 3.34 -18.31 -14.63
N GLU A 1040 2.98 -18.88 -13.50
CA GLU A 1040 3.28 -18.28 -12.20
C GLU A 1040 4.77 -18.46 -11.87
N THR A 1041 5.55 -17.40 -12.10
CA THR A 1041 7.00 -17.40 -11.86
C THR A 1041 7.33 -16.85 -10.46
N PRO A 1042 8.36 -17.36 -9.77
CA PRO A 1042 8.89 -16.71 -8.58
C PRO A 1042 9.34 -15.29 -8.92
N GLN A 1043 8.97 -14.32 -8.08
CA GLN A 1043 9.19 -12.89 -8.33
C GLN A 1043 9.76 -12.20 -7.10
N PHE A 1044 10.89 -11.51 -7.28
CA PHE A 1044 11.54 -10.73 -6.25
C PHE A 1044 11.65 -9.28 -6.68
N VAL A 1045 10.81 -8.42 -6.10
CA VAL A 1045 10.88 -6.97 -6.31
C VAL A 1045 12.13 -6.43 -5.63
N ILE A 1046 13.00 -5.77 -6.39
CA ILE A 1046 14.27 -5.23 -5.90
C ILE A 1046 14.29 -3.71 -5.86
N ALA A 1047 13.52 -3.01 -6.72
CA ALA A 1047 13.57 -1.56 -6.77
C ALA A 1047 12.32 -0.90 -7.38
N ASP A 1048 12.01 0.32 -6.95
CA ASP A 1048 11.11 1.27 -7.61
C ASP A 1048 11.90 2.06 -8.65
N THR A 1049 11.48 2.05 -9.91
CA THR A 1049 12.20 2.71 -11.02
C THR A 1049 12.05 4.24 -11.01
N ASN A 1050 11.09 4.78 -10.26
CA ASN A 1050 10.65 6.17 -10.30
C ASN A 1050 10.04 6.62 -11.66
N TRP A 1051 9.87 5.72 -12.63
CA TRP A 1051 9.18 5.95 -13.91
C TRP A 1051 7.65 5.82 -13.80
N ASN A 1052 7.14 6.21 -12.63
CA ASN A 1052 5.77 5.99 -12.21
C ASN A 1052 4.83 7.05 -12.83
N GLY A 1053 3.54 6.88 -12.59
CA GLY A 1053 2.50 7.86 -12.89
C GLY A 1053 1.34 7.73 -11.92
N GLY A 1054 0.30 8.56 -12.08
CA GLY A 1054 -0.90 8.47 -11.24
C GLY A 1054 -1.66 7.15 -11.38
N ASP A 1055 -1.46 6.41 -12.48
CA ASP A 1055 -2.11 5.14 -12.79
C ASP A 1055 -1.25 3.89 -12.56
N VAL A 1056 0.08 4.02 -12.54
CA VAL A 1056 0.99 2.87 -12.48
C VAL A 1056 2.27 3.14 -11.68
N VAL A 1057 2.71 2.14 -10.92
CA VAL A 1057 4.07 2.04 -10.38
C VAL A 1057 4.83 0.95 -11.14
N ARG A 1058 6.08 1.22 -11.49
CA ARG A 1058 6.96 0.28 -12.19
C ARG A 1058 8.10 -0.14 -11.29
N TYR A 1059 8.14 -1.44 -11.01
CA TYR A 1059 9.21 -2.05 -10.23
C TYR A 1059 10.18 -2.82 -11.11
N LEU A 1060 11.46 -2.81 -10.74
CA LEU A 1060 12.42 -3.81 -11.20
C LEU A 1060 12.25 -5.08 -10.37
N VAL A 1061 12.12 -6.20 -11.06
CA VAL A 1061 11.87 -7.51 -10.47
C VAL A 1061 12.81 -8.52 -11.07
N ILE A 1062 13.41 -9.36 -10.22
CA ILE A 1062 14.13 -10.55 -10.65
C ILE A 1062 13.17 -11.73 -10.56
N ILE A 1063 13.01 -12.44 -11.68
CA ILE A 1063 12.10 -13.57 -11.81
C ILE A 1063 12.84 -14.84 -12.23
N GLY A 1064 12.23 -15.99 -11.99
CA GLY A 1064 12.61 -17.23 -12.64
C GLY A 1064 12.05 -17.28 -14.06
N ASP A 1065 12.89 -17.28 -15.09
CA ASP A 1065 12.51 -17.34 -16.49
C ASP A 1065 11.93 -18.73 -16.84
N PRO A 1066 10.63 -18.82 -17.16
CA PRO A 1066 9.98 -20.09 -17.43
C PRO A 1066 10.41 -20.71 -18.77
N VAL A 1067 11.10 -19.98 -19.65
CA VAL A 1067 11.51 -20.49 -20.97
C VAL A 1067 12.84 -21.23 -20.90
N ASN A 1068 13.79 -20.75 -20.09
CA ASN A 1068 15.14 -21.29 -20.05
C ASN A 1068 15.60 -21.77 -18.66
N GLY A 1069 14.80 -21.53 -17.61
CA GLY A 1069 15.09 -21.98 -16.25
C GLY A 1069 16.19 -21.19 -15.54
N THR A 1070 16.50 -19.98 -16.01
CA THR A 1070 17.49 -19.08 -15.41
C THR A 1070 16.81 -17.86 -14.76
N ALA A 1071 17.57 -17.02 -14.05
CA ALA A 1071 17.02 -15.78 -13.52
C ALA A 1071 16.98 -14.67 -14.59
N LYS A 1072 15.96 -13.80 -14.53
CA LYS A 1072 15.77 -12.71 -15.49
C LYS A 1072 15.36 -11.41 -14.80
N LEU A 1073 15.86 -10.28 -15.31
CA LEU A 1073 15.42 -8.95 -14.89
C LEU A 1073 14.23 -8.50 -15.76
N CYS A 1074 13.13 -8.14 -15.11
CA CYS A 1074 11.88 -7.70 -15.73
C CYS A 1074 11.34 -6.43 -15.06
N GLU A 1075 10.36 -5.82 -15.72
CA GLU A 1075 9.53 -4.79 -15.10
C GLU A 1075 8.22 -5.40 -14.61
N LYS A 1076 7.78 -4.99 -13.42
CA LYS A 1076 6.44 -5.28 -12.91
C LYS A 1076 5.62 -4.01 -12.81
N TRP A 1077 4.44 -4.05 -13.42
CA TRP A 1077 3.51 -2.94 -13.49
C TRP A 1077 2.42 -3.11 -12.43
N MET A 1078 2.37 -2.22 -11.45
CA MET A 1078 1.36 -2.23 -10.40
C MET A 1078 0.35 -1.10 -10.62
N PRO A 1079 -0.96 -1.35 -10.41
CA PRO A 1079 -1.51 -2.50 -9.69
C PRO A 1079 -1.89 -3.73 -10.55
N SER A 1080 -1.65 -3.71 -11.86
CA SER A 1080 -2.08 -4.82 -12.73
C SER A 1080 -1.34 -6.14 -12.47
N GLY A 1081 -0.21 -6.10 -11.76
CA GLY A 1081 0.66 -7.25 -11.48
C GLY A 1081 1.43 -7.73 -12.71
N ARG A 1082 1.23 -7.09 -13.87
CA ARG A 1082 1.73 -7.55 -15.17
C ARG A 1082 3.26 -7.49 -15.20
N LEU A 1083 3.88 -8.59 -15.62
CA LEU A 1083 5.29 -8.64 -15.94
C LEU A 1083 5.51 -8.30 -17.42
N GLU A 1084 6.51 -7.46 -17.68
CA GLU A 1084 7.00 -7.19 -19.03
C GLU A 1084 8.52 -7.38 -19.09
N ASN A 1085 9.00 -7.80 -20.26
CA ASN A 1085 10.44 -7.82 -20.50
C ASN A 1085 11.00 -6.40 -20.48
N PHE A 1086 12.06 -6.22 -19.71
CA PHE A 1086 12.80 -4.98 -19.71
C PHE A 1086 13.76 -4.96 -20.92
N SER A 1087 13.44 -4.16 -21.95
CA SER A 1087 14.17 -4.15 -23.23
C SER A 1087 15.65 -3.83 -23.09
N GLU A 1088 16.02 -3.09 -22.05
CA GLU A 1088 17.40 -2.69 -21.72
C GLU A 1088 18.05 -3.59 -20.66
N ALA A 1089 17.44 -4.72 -20.29
CA ALA A 1089 17.96 -5.58 -19.23
C ALA A 1089 19.44 -5.94 -19.44
N ASN A 1090 19.83 -6.33 -20.65
CA ASN A 1090 21.22 -6.71 -20.94
C ASN A 1090 22.22 -5.58 -20.64
N ASP A 1091 21.85 -4.37 -21.01
CA ASP A 1091 22.62 -3.14 -20.82
C ASP A 1091 22.81 -2.84 -19.32
N TRP A 1092 21.75 -3.03 -18.54
CA TRP A 1092 21.79 -2.84 -17.09
C TRP A 1092 22.55 -3.94 -16.37
N MET A 1093 22.52 -5.15 -16.91
CA MET A 1093 23.27 -6.29 -16.38
C MET A 1093 24.75 -6.25 -16.75
N THR A 1094 25.20 -5.35 -17.63
CA THR A 1094 26.63 -5.16 -17.96
C THR A 1094 27.33 -4.04 -17.16
N ASP A 1095 26.56 -3.21 -16.47
CA ASP A 1095 27.02 -2.02 -15.78
C ASP A 1095 27.20 -2.24 -14.28
N GLU A 1096 28.06 -1.44 -13.64
CA GLU A 1096 28.26 -1.50 -12.18
C GLU A 1096 27.02 -1.00 -11.41
N TRP A 1097 26.71 -1.67 -10.30
CA TRP A 1097 25.64 -1.27 -9.38
C TRP A 1097 26.24 -0.78 -8.07
N TYR A 1098 25.74 0.34 -7.55
CA TYR A 1098 26.15 0.87 -6.26
C TYR A 1098 24.97 1.47 -5.51
N LYS A 1099 25.03 1.41 -4.19
CA LYS A 1099 24.11 2.11 -3.30
C LYS A 1099 24.72 3.42 -2.81
N VAL A 1100 23.85 4.37 -2.52
CA VAL A 1100 24.17 5.66 -1.91
C VAL A 1100 23.43 5.72 -0.58
N ASP A 1101 24.17 5.71 0.52
CA ASP A 1101 23.59 5.62 1.86
C ASP A 1101 24.34 6.48 2.87
N LYS A 1102 23.71 6.77 4.01
CA LYS A 1102 24.32 7.57 5.08
C LYS A 1102 25.62 6.92 5.52
N ARG A 1103 26.67 7.74 5.66
CA ARG A 1103 27.97 7.26 6.12
C ARG A 1103 27.81 6.66 7.51
N ASN A 1104 28.14 5.38 7.67
CA ASN A 1104 28.11 4.76 9.00
C ASN A 1104 29.17 5.47 9.87
N PRO A 1105 28.78 6.03 11.05
CA PRO A 1105 29.67 6.85 11.87
C PRO A 1105 30.91 6.11 12.39
#